data_AF-A0A2H4SVM1-F1
#
_entry.id   AF-A0A2H4SVM1-F1
#
_cell.length_a   1.000
_cell.length_b   1.000
_cell.length_c   1.000
_cell.angle_alpha   90.00
_cell.angle_beta   90.00
_cell.angle_gamma   90.00
#
_symmetry.space_group_name_H-M   'P 1'
#
loop_
_entity.id
_entity.type
_entity.pdbx_description
1 polymer ?
#
loop_
_entity_poly.entity_id
_entity_poly.type
_entity_poly.pdbx_seq_one_letter_code
_entity_poly.pdbx_strand_id
1 'polypeptide(L)'
;MPAVKEAFYAQPVAVSHAVTTGDAATPRKMPTTQQQHLDIIDIRGEQVDFNLKEEIAGCLNPVSGHRTLPTLLLYDEKGLQLFEDITYLDEYYLTNYEIELLTKHATEIANLIPAGSMVVELGSGILLSHGRNLRKISLLLDAFEKIAKSIDYYALDLSEDELRRTLLQIPDYKHVRSHGLWGTYDDGKDWLKQFANSDRDITIIHLGSSIGNFSRNEAGSFLQGFAQVMKPTDSVIIGIDSCCDPNKVYFILNGLRHANTIHGSEIFHLDDWKVIGEFIYDEDGGRHQAFLSPTKEVTILGTTIKQAERLKIEQSLKYSQVGGEKLWRTAGLKEVKHWRRGDDYGLHLLQKTDLPFSSLPSQYASVLPTLKDWSALWQAWDIVTKGMLPGQELQEKPIKLRNACIFYLGHIPTFLDIQLSKVTGEPATEPAVYRSIFERGIDPDVDNPEHCHAHSEIPEEWPPVDEIAAYQGRVRARLETLYSNSNNGDPDKMPRSVARGIWVAFEHEIMHIETLLYMMLQSDRTLPPPHTPMPDFAALGAAARRARVPNAWVNVPEQTVTLGMNDPEDGTDPTVNFGWDNEKPERKQKVHAFQAKARAITNEDYADYLYSTKNGTLPASWSTVAEAHRNSPILNGAGSEYPMQPYLKDKVVRTVYGLVPLKYALDWPVAASYNELAGCAAWMGGRIPTMEEAKSIYHFAEKQKEAAMHSKLSNRVPAVNGHLVNNGVEETPPDSTAKPAVNGSGGSHETSLYIDLDGANVGFQTWHPQPVTARGDTLAGQAGMGGVWEWTSSPLTRHAGFEPMSLYPAYTSDFFDGKHNVVLGGSWATHPRIAGRRSFVNWYQRNYPYAWAGARLVRDVA
;
A
#
# COMPACT_ATOMS: atom_id res chain seq x y z
N MET A 1 -8.75 -0.58 42.12
CA MET A 1 -8.96 0.01 43.47
C MET A 1 -10.46 0.02 43.77
N PRO A 2 -10.91 -0.19 45.03
CA PRO A 2 -12.28 -0.60 45.34
C PRO A 2 -13.18 0.58 45.72
N ALA A 3 -14.15 0.94 44.87
CA ALA A 3 -15.23 1.88 45.21
C ALA A 3 -16.54 1.67 44.42
N VAL A 4 -16.78 0.47 43.87
CA VAL A 4 -18.02 0.17 43.11
C VAL A 4 -18.59 -1.18 43.52
N LYS A 5 -18.86 -1.37 44.82
CA LYS A 5 -19.44 -2.65 45.32
C LYS A 5 -20.71 -2.55 46.14
N GLU A 6 -21.24 -1.37 46.47
CA GLU A 6 -22.42 -1.28 47.34
C GLU A 6 -23.39 -0.19 46.89
N ALA A 7 -24.28 -0.53 45.94
CA ALA A 7 -25.50 0.24 45.70
C ALA A 7 -26.60 -0.62 45.05
N PHE A 8 -26.83 -1.86 45.50
CA PHE A 8 -27.93 -2.68 44.99
C PHE A 8 -28.48 -3.63 46.06
N TYR A 9 -29.06 -3.12 47.16
CA TYR A 9 -30.07 -3.86 47.93
C TYR A 9 -30.92 -2.89 48.77
N ALA A 10 -32.15 -2.62 48.33
CA ALA A 10 -33.24 -2.14 49.21
C ALA A 10 -34.62 -2.52 48.61
N GLN A 11 -35.53 -2.88 49.50
CA GLN A 11 -36.72 -3.73 49.35
C GLN A 11 -37.96 -3.11 48.66
N PRO A 12 -38.93 -3.95 48.23
CA PRO A 12 -40.17 -3.50 47.58
C PRO A 12 -41.20 -3.00 48.61
N VAL A 13 -41.78 -1.82 48.37
CA VAL A 13 -42.94 -1.30 49.10
C VAL A 13 -44.20 -1.62 48.31
N ALA A 14 -45.12 -2.36 48.94
CA ALA A 14 -46.46 -2.66 48.44
C ALA A 14 -47.50 -1.62 48.91
N VAL A 15 -48.76 -1.80 48.45
CA VAL A 15 -50.04 -1.17 48.87
C VAL A 15 -50.46 0.01 47.95
N SER A 16 -51.67 0.12 47.37
CA SER A 16 -52.92 -0.66 47.35
C SER A 16 -53.83 -0.18 46.22
N HIS A 17 -54.69 -1.06 45.71
CA HIS A 17 -55.85 -0.73 44.89
C HIS A 17 -56.89 0.11 45.66
N ALA A 18 -57.37 1.19 45.04
CA ALA A 18 -58.68 1.76 45.31
C ALA A 18 -59.40 1.98 43.97
N VAL A 19 -60.48 1.21 43.78
CA VAL A 19 -61.44 1.34 42.68
C VAL A 19 -62.49 2.36 43.10
N THR A 20 -62.66 3.43 42.33
CA THR A 20 -63.85 4.29 42.38
C THR A 20 -64.37 4.50 40.97
N THR A 21 -65.60 4.04 40.77
CA THR A 21 -66.45 4.18 39.58
C THR A 21 -66.89 5.63 39.39
N GLY A 22 -66.81 6.15 38.17
CA GLY A 22 -67.36 7.45 37.77
C GLY A 22 -67.47 7.55 36.25
N ASP A 23 -68.64 8.01 35.79
CA ASP A 23 -69.22 7.81 34.47
C ASP A 23 -68.57 8.52 33.28
N ALA A 24 -68.93 8.02 32.11
CA ALA A 24 -68.48 8.39 30.77
C ALA A 24 -68.62 9.88 30.42
N ALA A 25 -67.53 10.46 29.93
CA ALA A 25 -67.55 11.66 29.10
C ALA A 25 -66.60 11.47 27.90
N THR A 26 -67.13 11.75 26.72
CA THR A 26 -66.57 11.63 25.37
C THR A 26 -65.15 12.22 25.22
N PRO A 27 -64.18 11.50 24.62
CA PRO A 27 -62.85 12.06 24.38
C PRO A 27 -62.87 13.06 23.21
N ARG A 28 -62.47 14.29 23.56
CA ARG A 28 -62.14 15.40 22.66
C ARG A 28 -60.99 14.97 21.74
N LYS A 29 -61.18 15.06 20.42
CA LYS A 29 -60.14 14.81 19.41
C LYS A 29 -58.91 15.68 19.70
N MET A 30 -57.75 15.05 19.90
CA MET A 30 -56.45 15.72 19.82
C MET A 30 -56.15 16.11 18.36
N PRO A 31 -55.45 17.24 18.12
CA PRO A 31 -55.11 17.66 16.77
C PRO A 31 -54.07 16.70 16.16
N THR A 32 -54.30 16.28 14.93
CA THR A 32 -53.36 15.59 14.06
C THR A 32 -52.08 16.40 13.86
N THR A 33 -50.95 15.88 14.33
CA THR A 33 -49.61 16.35 14.00
C THR A 33 -49.38 16.20 12.50
N GLN A 34 -49.01 17.28 11.80
CA GLN A 34 -48.47 17.19 10.45
C GLN A 34 -47.19 16.36 10.49
N GLN A 35 -47.14 15.26 9.74
CA GLN A 35 -45.90 14.50 9.54
C GLN A 35 -44.93 15.36 8.72
N GLN A 36 -43.81 15.78 9.31
CA GLN A 36 -42.66 16.27 8.55
C GLN A 36 -42.22 15.15 7.60
N HIS A 37 -42.16 15.44 6.30
CA HIS A 37 -41.71 14.49 5.29
C HIS A 37 -40.18 14.41 5.34
N LEU A 38 -39.64 13.41 6.03
CA LEU A 38 -38.20 13.13 6.09
C LEU A 38 -37.75 12.51 4.75
N ASP A 39 -36.63 12.96 4.23
CA ASP A 39 -36.04 12.43 2.99
C ASP A 39 -35.07 11.28 3.33
N ILE A 40 -35.57 10.05 3.27
CA ILE A 40 -34.80 8.82 3.51
C ILE A 40 -34.82 7.97 2.24
N ILE A 41 -33.64 7.63 1.76
CA ILE A 41 -33.41 6.86 0.55
C ILE A 41 -33.01 5.44 0.96
N ASP A 42 -33.81 4.44 0.57
CA ASP A 42 -33.44 3.03 0.72
C ASP A 42 -32.44 2.65 -0.37
N ILE A 43 -31.23 2.25 0.05
CA ILE A 43 -30.13 1.91 -0.85
C ILE A 43 -29.71 0.44 -0.75
N ARG A 44 -30.44 -0.38 0.02
CA ARG A 44 -30.07 -1.79 0.28
C ARG A 44 -30.19 -2.66 -0.97
N GLY A 45 -29.18 -3.50 -1.22
CA GLY A 45 -29.19 -4.55 -2.25
C GLY A 45 -29.97 -5.82 -1.85
N GLU A 46 -29.87 -6.88 -2.69
CA GLU A 46 -30.41 -8.22 -2.35
C GLU A 46 -29.79 -8.70 -1.03
N GLN A 47 -30.63 -8.96 -0.03
CA GLN A 47 -30.19 -9.21 1.34
C GLN A 47 -29.34 -10.48 1.43
N VAL A 48 -28.10 -10.36 1.90
CA VAL A 48 -27.38 -11.47 2.52
C VAL A 48 -27.93 -11.58 3.94
N ASP A 49 -28.78 -12.59 4.19
CA ASP A 49 -29.26 -12.90 5.53
C ASP A 49 -28.06 -13.24 6.43
N PHE A 50 -27.69 -12.32 7.32
CA PHE A 50 -26.66 -12.55 8.32
C PHE A 50 -27.17 -13.53 9.39
N ASN A 51 -26.80 -14.81 9.28
CA ASN A 51 -27.13 -15.80 10.30
C ASN A 51 -26.11 -15.74 11.46
N LEU A 52 -26.30 -14.77 12.36
CA LEU A 52 -25.46 -14.57 13.54
C LEU A 52 -25.34 -15.84 14.43
N LYS A 53 -26.32 -16.76 14.37
CA LYS A 53 -26.24 -18.04 15.10
C LYS A 53 -25.17 -18.97 14.54
N GLU A 54 -25.07 -19.08 13.22
CA GLU A 54 -24.02 -19.86 12.56
C GLU A 54 -22.64 -19.25 12.78
N GLU A 55 -22.55 -17.93 12.78
CA GLU A 55 -21.30 -17.21 13.08
C GLU A 55 -20.81 -17.47 14.51
N ILE A 56 -21.71 -17.37 15.51
CA ILE A 56 -21.36 -17.72 16.90
C ILE A 56 -20.85 -19.16 16.99
N ALA A 57 -21.52 -20.11 16.34
CA ALA A 57 -21.09 -21.51 16.34
C ALA A 57 -19.70 -21.69 15.67
N GLY A 58 -19.46 -21.02 14.54
CA GLY A 58 -18.17 -21.03 13.86
C GLY A 58 -17.03 -20.41 14.68
N CYS A 59 -17.30 -19.30 15.39
CA CYS A 59 -16.31 -18.65 16.25
C CYS A 59 -15.94 -19.48 17.49
N LEU A 60 -16.87 -20.28 18.00
CA LEU A 60 -16.63 -21.21 19.10
C LEU A 60 -15.87 -22.47 18.66
N ASN A 61 -15.89 -22.81 17.37
CA ASN A 61 -15.22 -24.00 16.83
C ASN A 61 -14.41 -23.69 15.54
N PRO A 62 -13.35 -22.87 15.64
CA PRO A 62 -12.59 -22.42 14.47
C PRO A 62 -11.73 -23.54 13.87
N VAL A 63 -11.62 -23.54 12.54
CA VAL A 63 -10.76 -24.48 11.77
C VAL A 63 -9.27 -24.26 12.08
N SER A 64 -8.88 -23.02 12.41
CA SER A 64 -7.55 -22.67 12.90
C SER A 64 -7.60 -21.36 13.70
N GLY A 65 -6.70 -21.18 14.67
CA GLY A 65 -6.63 -19.96 15.51
C GLY A 65 -7.35 -20.09 16.85
N HIS A 66 -7.48 -18.97 17.57
CA HIS A 66 -8.14 -18.91 18.87
C HIS A 66 -9.66 -18.74 18.73
N ARG A 67 -10.43 -19.25 19.70
CA ARG A 67 -11.88 -19.03 19.76
C ARG A 67 -12.20 -17.55 19.95
N THR A 68 -13.23 -17.08 19.26
CA THR A 68 -13.69 -15.70 19.32
C THR A 68 -15.19 -15.61 19.58
N LEU A 69 -15.69 -14.39 19.78
CA LEU A 69 -17.11 -14.07 19.71
C LEU A 69 -17.30 -12.84 18.82
N PRO A 70 -18.36 -12.77 18.00
CA PRO A 70 -18.62 -11.60 17.16
C PRO A 70 -18.82 -10.34 18.01
N THR A 71 -18.12 -9.25 17.68
CA THR A 71 -18.27 -7.96 18.38
C THR A 71 -19.69 -7.40 18.24
N LEU A 72 -20.43 -7.79 17.19
CA LEU A 72 -21.83 -7.40 16.98
C LEU A 72 -22.72 -7.80 18.17
N LEU A 73 -22.35 -8.83 18.94
CA LEU A 73 -23.05 -9.21 20.16
C LEU A 73 -23.05 -8.11 21.22
N LEU A 74 -22.10 -7.17 21.21
CA LEU A 74 -22.03 -6.07 22.16
C LEU A 74 -23.02 -4.94 21.86
N TYR A 75 -23.65 -4.94 20.69
CA TYR A 75 -24.36 -3.79 20.12
C TYR A 75 -25.87 -4.06 19.90
N ASP A 76 -26.54 -4.74 20.83
CA ASP A 76 -28.01 -4.70 20.91
C ASP A 76 -28.51 -3.34 21.41
N GLU A 77 -29.82 -3.09 21.37
CA GLU A 77 -30.44 -1.85 21.88
C GLU A 77 -29.88 -1.45 23.26
N LYS A 78 -29.72 -2.43 24.16
CA LYS A 78 -29.18 -2.22 25.50
C LYS A 78 -27.67 -1.95 25.50
N GLY A 79 -26.89 -2.74 24.76
CA GLY A 79 -25.45 -2.55 24.64
C GLY A 79 -25.08 -1.22 24.02
N LEU A 80 -25.90 -0.76 23.08
CA LEU A 80 -25.79 0.54 22.46
C LEU A 80 -26.16 1.68 23.44
N GLN A 81 -27.19 1.52 24.29
CA GLN A 81 -27.49 2.47 25.38
C GLN A 81 -26.35 2.54 26.41
N LEU A 82 -25.79 1.40 26.79
CA LEU A 82 -24.65 1.34 27.71
C LEU A 82 -23.40 1.96 27.09
N PHE A 83 -23.19 1.74 25.79
CA PHE A 83 -22.17 2.44 25.06
C PHE A 83 -22.42 3.95 25.15
N GLU A 84 -23.63 4.46 24.92
CA GLU A 84 -23.92 5.89 25.07
C GLU A 84 -23.63 6.44 26.48
N ASP A 85 -23.92 5.70 27.55
CA ASP A 85 -23.67 6.16 28.92
C ASP A 85 -22.17 6.26 29.24
N ILE A 86 -21.35 5.28 28.79
CA ILE A 86 -19.88 5.21 28.99
C ILE A 86 -19.16 6.46 28.50
N THR A 87 -19.86 7.22 27.71
CA THR A 87 -19.39 8.00 26.61
C THR A 87 -19.54 9.49 26.90
N TYR A 88 -20.28 9.78 27.97
CA TYR A 88 -20.29 11.00 28.76
C TYR A 88 -19.30 10.94 29.94
N LEU A 89 -18.72 9.77 30.22
CA LEU A 89 -17.74 9.63 31.29
C LEU A 89 -16.42 10.28 30.87
N ASP A 90 -15.79 11.00 31.79
CA ASP A 90 -14.49 11.66 31.55
C ASP A 90 -13.40 10.63 31.21
N GLU A 91 -13.54 9.42 31.72
CA GLU A 91 -12.63 8.31 31.46
C GLU A 91 -12.72 7.78 30.02
N TYR A 92 -13.82 8.03 29.30
CA TYR A 92 -13.95 7.76 27.86
C TYR A 92 -13.59 9.02 27.05
N TYR A 93 -12.29 9.31 27.03
CA TYR A 93 -11.72 10.53 26.45
C TYR A 93 -12.04 10.77 24.96
N LEU A 94 -12.20 9.72 24.15
CA LEU A 94 -12.25 9.80 22.69
C LEU A 94 -13.25 10.81 22.16
N THR A 95 -14.47 10.78 22.68
CA THR A 95 -15.53 11.67 22.20
C THR A 95 -15.32 13.11 22.64
N ASN A 96 -14.84 13.33 23.86
CA ASN A 96 -14.53 14.68 24.31
C ASN A 96 -13.34 15.27 23.53
N TYR A 97 -12.37 14.44 23.16
CA TYR A 97 -11.22 14.84 22.33
C TYR A 97 -11.66 15.21 20.92
N GLU A 98 -12.51 14.38 20.31
CA GLU A 98 -13.07 14.66 18.98
C GLU A 98 -13.95 15.92 18.98
N ILE A 99 -14.83 16.08 19.97
CA ILE A 99 -15.69 17.29 20.11
C ILE A 99 -14.84 18.55 20.30
N GLU A 100 -13.76 18.49 21.08
CA GLU A 100 -12.84 19.64 21.22
C GLU A 100 -12.20 20.01 19.88
N LEU A 101 -11.70 19.02 19.13
CA LEU A 101 -11.09 19.26 17.81
C LEU A 101 -12.10 19.85 16.84
N LEU A 102 -13.31 19.29 16.76
CA LEU A 102 -14.38 19.81 15.92
C LEU A 102 -14.79 21.22 16.35
N THR A 103 -14.94 21.49 17.64
CA THR A 103 -15.31 22.84 18.13
C THR A 103 -14.26 23.88 17.73
N LYS A 104 -12.97 23.52 17.80
CA LYS A 104 -11.87 24.43 17.47
C LYS A 104 -11.66 24.60 15.96
N HIS A 105 -11.90 23.56 15.17
CA HIS A 105 -11.52 23.51 13.76
C HIS A 105 -12.69 23.39 12.77
N ALA A 106 -13.95 23.32 13.22
CA ALA A 106 -15.10 23.12 12.32
C ALA A 106 -15.20 24.16 11.22
N THR A 107 -14.94 25.45 11.50
CA THR A 107 -14.95 26.50 10.46
C THR A 107 -13.82 26.32 9.45
N GLU A 108 -12.65 25.85 9.89
CA GLU A 108 -11.52 25.55 8.99
C GLU A 108 -11.83 24.34 8.11
N ILE A 109 -12.36 23.27 8.70
CA ILE A 109 -12.82 22.06 7.99
C ILE A 109 -13.89 22.43 6.97
N ALA A 110 -14.92 23.17 7.38
CA ALA A 110 -15.99 23.64 6.51
C ALA A 110 -15.46 24.50 5.36
N ASN A 111 -14.39 25.29 5.56
CA ASN A 111 -13.76 26.08 4.49
C ASN A 111 -13.05 25.21 3.44
N LEU A 112 -12.45 24.08 3.84
CA LEU A 112 -11.75 23.16 2.94
C LEU A 112 -12.71 22.36 2.05
N ILE A 113 -13.95 22.15 2.48
CA ILE A 113 -14.97 21.43 1.72
C ILE A 113 -15.61 22.40 0.69
N PRO A 114 -15.62 22.08 -0.62
CA PRO A 114 -16.20 22.95 -1.65
C PRO A 114 -17.71 23.21 -1.45
N ALA A 115 -18.21 24.36 -1.92
CA ALA A 115 -19.64 24.63 -1.94
C ALA A 115 -20.34 23.73 -2.98
N GLY A 116 -21.54 23.24 -2.66
CA GLY A 116 -22.30 22.29 -3.47
C GLY A 116 -21.93 20.81 -3.24
N SER A 117 -20.96 20.54 -2.35
CA SER A 117 -20.51 19.18 -2.05
C SER A 117 -21.60 18.31 -1.42
N MET A 118 -21.46 17.00 -1.63
CA MET A 118 -22.19 15.96 -0.89
C MET A 118 -21.32 15.53 0.30
N VAL A 119 -21.82 15.69 1.51
CA VAL A 119 -21.14 15.32 2.75
C VAL A 119 -21.81 14.07 3.29
N VAL A 120 -21.15 12.92 3.22
CA VAL A 120 -21.71 11.62 3.59
C VAL A 120 -21.08 11.14 4.89
N GLU A 121 -21.86 11.08 5.96
CA GLU A 121 -21.42 10.51 7.24
C GLU A 121 -21.70 9.01 7.29
N LEU A 122 -20.63 8.23 7.49
CA LEU A 122 -20.70 6.79 7.68
C LEU A 122 -20.97 6.47 9.16
N GLY A 123 -22.10 5.82 9.43
CA GLY A 123 -22.45 5.40 10.80
C GLY A 123 -23.01 6.56 11.63
N SER A 124 -24.02 7.23 11.08
CA SER A 124 -24.62 8.47 11.61
C SER A 124 -25.55 8.28 12.82
N GLY A 125 -25.80 7.03 13.24
CA GLY A 125 -26.81 6.69 14.24
C GLY A 125 -26.72 7.41 15.59
N ILE A 126 -27.88 7.86 16.06
CA ILE A 126 -28.16 8.27 17.43
C ILE A 126 -28.40 7.03 18.28
N LEU A 127 -28.02 7.08 19.56
CA LEU A 127 -28.53 6.15 20.56
C LEU A 127 -29.33 6.88 21.64
N LEU A 128 -30.17 6.10 22.31
CA LEU A 128 -31.39 6.52 22.98
C LEU A 128 -31.22 7.63 24.03
N SER A 129 -32.05 8.66 23.82
CA SER A 129 -32.35 9.82 24.68
C SER A 129 -31.35 10.98 24.75
N HIS A 130 -30.08 10.85 24.35
CA HIS A 130 -29.12 11.98 24.45
C HIS A 130 -28.26 12.32 23.20
N GLY A 131 -28.45 11.66 22.05
CA GLY A 131 -28.13 12.24 20.73
C GLY A 131 -26.63 12.42 20.42
N ARG A 132 -25.81 11.38 20.62
CA ARG A 132 -24.34 11.51 20.61
C ARG A 132 -23.68 11.86 19.26
N ASN A 133 -23.97 11.15 18.17
CA ASN A 133 -23.35 11.44 16.87
C ASN A 133 -23.78 12.79 16.33
N LEU A 134 -25.03 13.17 16.60
CA LEU A 134 -25.53 14.49 16.29
C LEU A 134 -24.67 15.59 16.94
N ARG A 135 -24.23 15.44 18.20
CA ARG A 135 -23.35 16.43 18.86
C ARG A 135 -22.04 16.69 18.12
N LYS A 136 -21.51 15.70 17.41
CA LYS A 136 -20.25 15.83 16.66
C LYS A 136 -20.52 16.49 15.32
N ILE A 137 -21.40 15.89 14.53
CA ILE A 137 -21.67 16.35 13.16
C ILE A 137 -22.37 17.72 13.16
N SER A 138 -23.23 18.03 14.14
CA SER A 138 -23.85 19.35 14.28
C SER A 138 -22.85 20.48 14.41
N LEU A 139 -21.65 20.27 14.96
CA LEU A 139 -20.60 21.30 15.00
C LEU A 139 -20.14 21.67 13.58
N LEU A 140 -20.07 20.69 12.68
CA LEU A 140 -19.75 20.90 11.27
C LEU A 140 -20.94 21.49 10.50
N LEU A 141 -22.16 20.98 10.70
CA LEU A 141 -23.36 21.52 10.06
C LEU A 141 -23.61 22.98 10.45
N ASP A 142 -23.45 23.32 11.74
CA ASP A 142 -23.50 24.70 12.23
C ASP A 142 -22.39 25.56 11.61
N ALA A 143 -21.19 25.01 11.40
CA ALA A 143 -20.11 25.74 10.77
C ALA A 143 -20.42 26.06 9.30
N PHE A 144 -20.96 25.10 8.54
CA PHE A 144 -21.43 25.32 7.17
C PHE A 144 -22.51 26.40 7.10
N GLU A 145 -23.50 26.33 7.98
CA GLU A 145 -24.57 27.33 8.07
C GLU A 145 -24.01 28.72 8.40
N LYS A 146 -23.13 28.82 9.41
CA LYS A 146 -22.53 30.10 9.84
C LYS A 146 -21.72 30.78 8.73
N ILE A 147 -21.05 30.01 7.88
CA ILE A 147 -20.29 30.56 6.73
C ILE A 147 -21.12 30.63 5.44
N ALA A 148 -22.43 30.39 5.51
CA ALA A 148 -23.37 30.38 4.39
C ALA A 148 -22.95 29.46 3.22
N LYS A 149 -22.32 28.33 3.53
CA LYS A 149 -21.84 27.37 2.52
C LYS A 149 -22.91 26.32 2.26
N SER A 150 -23.42 26.29 1.02
CA SER A 150 -24.45 25.34 0.64
C SER A 150 -23.89 23.93 0.43
N ILE A 151 -24.45 22.93 1.12
CA ILE A 151 -24.05 21.52 1.02
C ILE A 151 -25.27 20.59 1.20
N ASP A 152 -25.15 19.35 0.73
CA ASP A 152 -26.09 18.26 1.05
C ASP A 152 -25.44 17.28 2.01
N TYR A 153 -26.03 17.11 3.18
CA TYR A 153 -25.61 16.20 4.21
C TYR A 153 -26.40 14.89 4.12
N TYR A 154 -25.70 13.76 4.06
CA TYR A 154 -26.26 12.41 4.01
C TYR A 154 -25.82 11.62 5.23
N ALA A 155 -26.79 11.29 6.08
CA ALA A 155 -26.63 10.40 7.22
C ALA A 155 -26.81 8.96 6.73
N LEU A 156 -25.75 8.12 6.77
CA LEU A 156 -25.86 6.70 6.43
C LEU A 156 -25.96 5.84 7.68
N ASP A 157 -26.96 4.96 7.73
CA ASP A 157 -27.15 4.00 8.83
C ASP A 157 -27.92 2.74 8.38
N LEU A 158 -27.73 1.66 9.14
CA LEU A 158 -28.40 0.36 8.94
C LEU A 158 -29.86 0.39 9.43
N SER A 159 -30.18 1.28 10.38
CA SER A 159 -31.50 1.38 11.01
C SER A 159 -32.30 2.57 10.47
N GLU A 160 -33.41 2.30 9.78
CA GLU A 160 -34.33 3.34 9.33
C GLU A 160 -34.85 4.18 10.51
N ASP A 161 -35.17 3.54 11.63
CA ASP A 161 -35.68 4.22 12.82
C ASP A 161 -34.65 5.21 13.40
N GLU A 162 -33.36 4.87 13.39
CA GLU A 162 -32.31 5.79 13.84
C GLU A 162 -32.08 6.93 12.85
N LEU A 163 -32.17 6.68 11.54
CA LEU A 163 -32.12 7.76 10.53
C LEU A 163 -33.26 8.75 10.75
N ARG A 164 -34.48 8.26 10.97
CA ARG A 164 -35.64 9.12 11.22
C ARG A 164 -35.43 10.00 12.46
N ARG A 165 -34.93 9.42 13.55
CA ARG A 165 -34.65 10.16 14.79
C ARG A 165 -33.53 11.18 14.60
N THR A 166 -32.49 10.82 13.85
CA THR A 166 -31.34 11.68 13.55
C THR A 166 -31.79 12.90 12.78
N LEU A 167 -32.51 12.70 11.67
CA LEU A 167 -33.00 13.79 10.82
C LEU A 167 -33.99 14.71 11.54
N LEU A 168 -34.83 14.18 12.46
CA LEU A 168 -35.75 14.99 13.26
C LEU A 168 -35.07 15.91 14.29
N GLN A 169 -33.83 15.60 14.68
CA GLN A 169 -33.07 16.41 15.64
C GLN A 169 -32.18 17.45 14.98
N ILE A 170 -31.93 17.35 13.67
CA ILE A 170 -31.16 18.34 12.92
C ILE A 170 -31.99 19.63 12.81
N PRO A 171 -31.44 20.80 13.15
CA PRO A 171 -32.13 22.08 12.95
C PRO A 171 -32.47 22.33 11.47
N ASP A 172 -33.56 23.07 11.23
CA ASP A 172 -33.86 23.57 9.89
C ASP A 172 -32.83 24.64 9.49
N TYR A 173 -31.81 24.22 8.75
CA TYR A 173 -30.75 25.08 8.20
C TYR A 173 -31.15 25.69 6.85
N LYS A 174 -30.60 26.87 6.49
CA LYS A 174 -30.85 27.50 5.18
C LYS A 174 -29.92 27.02 4.10
N HIS A 175 -28.67 26.70 4.46
CA HIS A 175 -27.61 26.35 3.53
C HIS A 175 -27.32 24.84 3.52
N VAL A 176 -27.67 24.13 4.58
CA VAL A 176 -27.49 22.67 4.71
C VAL A 176 -28.83 21.96 4.46
N ARG A 177 -28.86 21.05 3.48
CA ARG A 177 -29.99 20.11 3.30
C ARG A 177 -29.59 18.75 3.85
N SER A 178 -30.49 18.08 4.56
CA SER A 178 -30.20 16.81 5.25
C SER A 178 -31.04 15.68 4.69
N HIS A 179 -30.39 14.53 4.49
CA HIS A 179 -30.95 13.33 3.86
C HIS A 179 -30.49 12.10 4.64
N GLY A 180 -31.29 11.02 4.60
CA GLY A 180 -30.94 9.71 5.16
C GLY A 180 -30.65 8.69 4.07
N LEU A 181 -29.63 7.85 4.26
CA LEU A 181 -29.28 6.71 3.43
C LEU A 181 -29.43 5.44 4.26
N TRP A 182 -30.47 4.65 3.97
CA TRP A 182 -30.73 3.40 4.67
C TRP A 182 -30.01 2.24 3.99
N GLY A 183 -28.95 1.74 4.62
CA GLY A 183 -28.17 0.61 4.11
C GLY A 183 -26.86 0.38 4.85
N THR A 184 -26.12 -0.63 4.39
CA THR A 184 -24.77 -0.95 4.87
C THR A 184 -23.73 0.03 4.33
N TYR A 185 -22.50 -0.03 4.85
CA TYR A 185 -21.38 0.72 4.26
C TYR A 185 -21.09 0.31 2.82
N ASP A 186 -21.31 -0.97 2.48
CA ASP A 186 -21.14 -1.46 1.11
C ASP A 186 -22.24 -0.92 0.18
N ASP A 187 -23.49 -0.90 0.63
CA ASP A 187 -24.60 -0.25 -0.09
C ASP A 187 -24.30 1.25 -0.31
N GLY A 188 -23.78 1.94 0.72
CA GLY A 188 -23.37 3.34 0.63
C GLY A 188 -22.29 3.58 -0.42
N LYS A 189 -21.26 2.74 -0.41
CA LYS A 189 -20.19 2.75 -1.42
C LYS A 189 -20.76 2.51 -2.83
N ASP A 190 -21.70 1.59 -3.00
CA ASP A 190 -22.33 1.31 -4.29
C ASP A 190 -23.25 2.45 -4.75
N TRP A 191 -23.95 3.09 -3.83
CA TRP A 191 -24.73 4.31 -4.10
C TRP A 191 -23.84 5.46 -4.56
N LEU A 192 -22.67 5.66 -3.93
CA LEU A 192 -21.70 6.69 -4.32
C LEU A 192 -21.17 6.51 -5.75
N LYS A 193 -21.08 5.27 -6.28
CA LYS A 193 -20.65 5.02 -7.66
C LYS A 193 -21.51 5.74 -8.70
N GLN A 194 -22.78 5.97 -8.39
CA GLN A 194 -23.71 6.67 -9.29
C GLN A 194 -23.30 8.13 -9.53
N PHE A 195 -22.49 8.70 -8.62
CA PHE A 195 -22.00 10.07 -8.67
C PHE A 195 -20.53 10.17 -9.10
N ALA A 196 -19.88 9.07 -9.48
CA ALA A 196 -18.47 9.06 -9.89
C ALA A 196 -18.17 9.99 -11.07
N ASN A 197 -19.15 10.25 -11.94
CA ASN A 197 -19.06 11.18 -13.07
C ASN A 197 -19.83 12.50 -12.84
N SER A 198 -20.23 12.79 -11.60
CA SER A 198 -20.96 14.02 -11.26
C SER A 198 -19.99 15.19 -11.13
N ASP A 199 -20.44 16.40 -11.47
CA ASP A 199 -19.72 17.66 -11.19
C ASP A 199 -19.67 18.00 -9.69
N ARG A 200 -20.37 17.24 -8.84
CA ARG A 200 -20.42 17.45 -7.39
C ARG A 200 -19.24 16.76 -6.70
N ASP A 201 -18.54 17.47 -5.83
CA ASP A 201 -17.51 16.88 -4.97
C ASP A 201 -18.15 16.12 -3.80
N ILE A 202 -17.49 15.04 -3.38
CA ILE A 202 -17.93 14.17 -2.29
C ILE A 202 -16.93 14.28 -1.14
N THR A 203 -17.45 14.47 0.06
CA THR A 203 -16.68 14.39 1.30
C THR A 203 -17.27 13.29 2.18
N ILE A 204 -16.52 12.22 2.38
CA ILE A 204 -16.90 11.13 3.27
C ILE A 204 -16.40 11.45 4.67
N ILE A 205 -17.26 11.33 5.67
CA ILE A 205 -16.95 11.57 7.07
C ILE A 205 -17.09 10.25 7.84
N HIS A 206 -16.03 9.84 8.53
CA HIS A 206 -16.01 8.66 9.39
C HIS A 206 -15.40 9.02 10.74
N LEU A 207 -16.27 9.43 11.68
CA LEU A 207 -15.89 9.91 13.01
C LEU A 207 -15.80 8.79 14.03
N GLY A 208 -15.10 9.06 15.13
CA GLY A 208 -14.86 8.09 16.20
C GLY A 208 -13.74 7.10 15.91
N SER A 209 -13.67 6.04 16.71
CA SER A 209 -12.55 5.08 16.72
C SER A 209 -12.88 3.72 16.11
N SER A 210 -14.02 3.59 15.42
CA SER A 210 -14.49 2.31 14.87
C SER A 210 -13.57 1.72 13.80
N ILE A 211 -12.75 2.53 13.14
CA ILE A 211 -11.71 2.06 12.22
C ILE A 211 -10.66 1.18 12.92
N GLY A 212 -10.50 1.34 14.25
CA GLY A 212 -9.68 0.48 15.09
C GLY A 212 -10.26 -0.91 15.33
N ASN A 213 -11.52 -1.17 15.02
CA ASN A 213 -12.13 -2.49 15.24
C ASN A 213 -11.69 -3.50 14.17
N PHE A 214 -11.35 -3.01 12.98
CA PHE A 214 -10.80 -3.78 11.87
C PHE A 214 -9.34 -4.17 12.15
N SER A 215 -8.90 -5.32 11.64
CA SER A 215 -7.46 -5.56 11.49
C SER A 215 -6.84 -4.52 10.54
N ARG A 216 -5.52 -4.33 10.59
CA ARG A 216 -4.81 -3.36 9.72
C ARG A 216 -5.14 -3.54 8.23
N ASN A 217 -5.19 -4.80 7.78
CA ASN A 217 -5.47 -5.11 6.38
C ASN A 217 -6.94 -4.82 6.04
N GLU A 218 -7.88 -5.21 6.90
CA GLU A 218 -9.30 -4.93 6.71
C GLU A 218 -9.60 -3.43 6.72
N ALA A 219 -8.97 -2.66 7.61
CA ALA A 219 -9.09 -1.20 7.64
C ALA A 219 -8.59 -0.57 6.32
N GLY A 220 -7.44 -1.04 5.83
CA GLY A 220 -6.89 -0.63 4.53
C GLY A 220 -7.84 -0.95 3.37
N SER A 221 -8.37 -2.17 3.32
CA SER A 221 -9.33 -2.59 2.30
C SER A 221 -10.66 -1.83 2.37
N PHE A 222 -11.16 -1.56 3.58
CA PHE A 222 -12.37 -0.77 3.81
C PHE A 222 -12.23 0.63 3.20
N LEU A 223 -11.16 1.35 3.57
CA LEU A 223 -10.89 2.69 3.03
C LEU A 223 -10.59 2.66 1.53
N GLN A 224 -9.88 1.64 1.05
CA GLN A 224 -9.63 1.44 -0.38
C GLN A 224 -10.94 1.33 -1.17
N GLY A 225 -11.95 0.63 -0.63
CA GLY A 225 -13.26 0.48 -1.26
C GLY A 225 -13.92 1.84 -1.55
N PHE A 226 -13.85 2.78 -0.62
CA PHE A 226 -14.32 4.14 -0.83
C PHE A 226 -13.40 4.95 -1.75
N ALA A 227 -12.08 4.86 -1.59
CA ALA A 227 -11.12 5.56 -2.45
C ALA A 227 -11.27 5.20 -3.94
N GLN A 228 -11.68 3.96 -4.25
CA GLN A 228 -11.90 3.51 -5.62
C GLN A 228 -13.11 4.19 -6.30
N VAL A 229 -14.12 4.58 -5.54
CA VAL A 229 -15.33 5.25 -6.06
C VAL A 229 -15.25 6.77 -6.00
N MET A 230 -14.19 7.31 -5.40
CA MET A 230 -13.90 8.75 -5.31
C MET A 230 -13.17 9.27 -6.56
N LYS A 231 -13.40 10.55 -6.86
CA LYS A 231 -12.60 11.38 -7.77
C LYS A 231 -11.39 11.98 -7.04
N PRO A 232 -10.38 12.50 -7.76
CA PRO A 232 -9.22 13.16 -7.14
C PRO A 232 -9.57 14.41 -6.31
N THR A 233 -10.69 15.09 -6.60
CA THR A 233 -11.17 16.26 -5.85
C THR A 233 -11.93 15.89 -4.57
N ASP A 234 -12.41 14.65 -4.48
CA ASP A 234 -13.16 14.15 -3.33
C ASP A 234 -12.23 13.95 -2.12
N SER A 235 -12.81 13.95 -0.93
CA SER A 235 -12.05 13.83 0.31
C SER A 235 -12.67 12.87 1.33
N VAL A 236 -11.84 12.37 2.24
CA VAL A 236 -12.27 11.61 3.42
C VAL A 236 -11.79 12.36 4.67
N ILE A 237 -12.68 12.58 5.63
CA ILE A 237 -12.34 13.02 6.97
C ILE A 237 -12.51 11.84 7.91
N ILE A 238 -11.43 11.41 8.54
CA ILE A 238 -11.42 10.25 9.43
C ILE A 238 -10.84 10.57 10.81
N GLY A 239 -11.51 10.06 11.84
CA GLY A 239 -11.02 10.03 13.22
C GLY A 239 -10.07 8.85 13.45
N ILE A 240 -8.92 9.12 14.07
CA ILE A 240 -7.91 8.12 14.41
C ILE A 240 -7.53 8.23 15.87
N ASP A 241 -7.63 7.09 16.56
CA ASP A 241 -7.16 6.89 17.92
C ASP A 241 -5.69 6.42 17.91
N SER A 242 -4.83 7.17 18.57
CA SER A 242 -3.39 6.93 18.71
C SER A 242 -2.98 6.68 20.17
N CYS A 243 -3.93 6.66 21.11
CA CYS A 243 -3.67 6.58 22.54
C CYS A 243 -3.09 5.21 22.94
N CYS A 244 -1.96 5.24 23.60
CA CYS A 244 -1.23 4.06 24.06
C CYS A 244 -1.41 3.75 25.56
N ASP A 245 -2.34 4.44 26.23
CA ASP A 245 -2.60 4.26 27.66
C ASP A 245 -3.48 3.02 27.92
N PRO A 246 -2.95 1.98 28.59
CA PRO A 246 -3.69 0.74 28.84
C PRO A 246 -4.83 0.89 29.86
N ASN A 247 -4.90 1.99 30.61
CA ASN A 247 -5.88 2.15 31.70
C ASN A 247 -7.28 2.61 31.26
N LYS A 248 -7.52 2.79 29.95
CA LYS A 248 -8.74 3.44 29.41
C LYS A 248 -9.71 2.45 28.73
N VAL A 249 -10.13 1.37 29.41
CA VAL A 249 -10.84 0.19 28.82
C VAL A 249 -12.25 -0.04 29.43
N TYR A 250 -13.25 -0.40 28.60
CA TYR A 250 -14.64 -0.60 29.08
C TYR A 250 -15.48 -1.76 28.46
N PHE A 251 -16.25 -2.37 29.37
CA PHE A 251 -17.53 -3.10 29.28
C PHE A 251 -17.75 -4.25 28.27
N ILE A 252 -17.49 -5.49 28.73
CA ILE A 252 -17.45 -6.70 27.91
C ILE A 252 -18.55 -7.73 28.26
N LEU A 253 -19.14 -7.69 29.48
CA LEU A 253 -20.10 -8.72 29.95
C LEU A 253 -21.50 -8.64 29.32
N ASN A 254 -21.88 -7.53 28.66
CA ASN A 254 -23.19 -7.43 28.02
C ASN A 254 -23.33 -8.32 26.78
N GLY A 255 -22.24 -8.58 26.06
CA GLY A 255 -22.27 -9.43 24.87
C GLY A 255 -22.77 -10.86 25.15
N LEU A 256 -22.40 -11.42 26.31
CA LEU A 256 -22.88 -12.74 26.74
C LEU A 256 -24.39 -12.78 27.01
N ARG A 257 -24.94 -11.67 27.50
CA ARG A 257 -26.38 -11.54 27.75
C ARG A 257 -27.17 -11.47 26.44
N HIS A 258 -26.67 -10.71 25.48
CA HIS A 258 -27.30 -10.61 24.15
C HIS A 258 -27.24 -11.94 23.39
N ALA A 259 -26.13 -12.67 23.50
CA ALA A 259 -26.01 -14.01 22.91
C ALA A 259 -27.09 -14.98 23.42
N ASN A 260 -27.43 -14.95 24.71
CA ASN A 260 -28.56 -15.71 25.26
C ASN A 260 -29.90 -15.29 24.65
N THR A 261 -30.12 -13.99 24.46
CA THR A 261 -31.33 -13.46 23.84
C THR A 261 -31.48 -13.91 22.38
N ILE A 262 -30.41 -13.83 21.57
CA ILE A 262 -30.40 -14.28 20.17
C ILE A 262 -30.68 -15.80 20.09
N HIS A 263 -30.10 -16.58 21.00
CA HIS A 263 -30.29 -18.02 21.01
C HIS A 263 -31.70 -18.43 21.49
N GLY A 264 -32.36 -17.61 22.30
CA GLY A 264 -33.67 -17.89 22.89
C GLY A 264 -33.60 -18.83 24.11
N SER A 265 -32.41 -19.10 24.64
CA SER A 265 -32.17 -19.86 25.87
C SER A 265 -30.88 -19.41 26.54
N GLU A 266 -30.74 -19.67 27.84
CA GLU A 266 -29.53 -19.32 28.60
C GLU A 266 -28.39 -20.29 28.27
N ILE A 267 -27.57 -19.93 27.28
CA ILE A 267 -26.40 -20.70 26.83
C ILE A 267 -25.10 -20.22 27.50
N PHE A 268 -25.07 -19.00 28.03
CA PHE A 268 -24.00 -18.40 28.82
C PHE A 268 -24.50 -18.00 30.20
N HIS A 269 -24.04 -18.68 31.26
CA HIS A 269 -24.28 -18.24 32.64
C HIS A 269 -23.25 -17.18 33.04
N LEU A 270 -23.67 -15.92 33.22
CA LEU A 270 -22.76 -14.77 33.39
C LEU A 270 -21.76 -14.90 34.54
N ASP A 271 -22.15 -15.55 35.65
CA ASP A 271 -21.28 -15.76 36.83
C ASP A 271 -20.11 -16.72 36.55
N ASP A 272 -20.21 -17.49 35.47
CA ASP A 272 -19.15 -18.40 35.03
C ASP A 272 -18.08 -17.69 34.20
N TRP A 273 -18.13 -16.37 34.01
CA TRP A 273 -17.22 -15.66 33.11
C TRP A 273 -16.48 -14.49 33.76
N LYS A 274 -15.19 -14.37 33.43
CA LYS A 274 -14.34 -13.24 33.78
C LYS A 274 -13.92 -12.49 32.53
N VAL A 275 -13.89 -11.15 32.63
CA VAL A 275 -13.36 -10.26 31.60
C VAL A 275 -11.86 -10.02 31.84
N ILE A 276 -11.08 -10.09 30.76
CA ILE A 276 -9.65 -9.80 30.74
C ILE A 276 -9.41 -8.76 29.65
N GLY A 277 -8.93 -7.57 30.03
CA GLY A 277 -8.46 -6.54 29.09
C GLY A 277 -6.93 -6.53 29.04
N GLU A 278 -6.36 -6.40 27.85
CA GLU A 278 -4.92 -6.27 27.66
C GLU A 278 -4.60 -5.20 26.61
N PHE A 279 -3.51 -4.48 26.82
CA PHE A 279 -2.95 -3.59 25.81
C PHE A 279 -1.68 -4.20 25.27
N ILE A 280 -1.53 -4.16 23.96
CA ILE A 280 -0.39 -4.71 23.26
C ILE A 280 0.27 -3.60 22.45
N TYR A 281 1.54 -3.37 22.70
CA TYR A 281 2.33 -2.39 21.97
C TYR A 281 2.86 -2.97 20.64
N ASP A 282 2.85 -2.16 19.57
CA ASP A 282 3.61 -2.35 18.33
C ASP A 282 4.01 -1.00 17.72
N GLU A 283 4.92 -1.05 16.75
CA GLU A 283 5.42 0.11 15.99
C GLU A 283 4.30 0.87 15.27
N ASP A 284 3.20 0.18 14.94
CA ASP A 284 2.06 0.75 14.24
C ASP A 284 1.05 1.44 15.19
N GLY A 285 1.30 1.48 16.50
CA GLY A 285 0.50 2.18 17.50
C GLY A 285 -0.07 1.30 18.62
N GLY A 286 -0.02 -0.02 18.46
CA GLY A 286 -0.55 -0.97 19.43
C GLY A 286 -2.05 -1.24 19.27
N ARG A 287 -2.60 -2.03 20.20
CA ARG A 287 -4.02 -2.36 20.26
C ARG A 287 -4.46 -2.71 21.67
N HIS A 288 -5.72 -2.40 21.96
CA HIS A 288 -6.45 -2.97 23.07
C HIS A 288 -7.13 -4.29 22.64
N GLN A 289 -7.15 -5.29 23.50
CA GLN A 289 -7.86 -6.54 23.29
C GLN A 289 -8.64 -6.95 24.54
N ALA A 290 -9.85 -7.45 24.31
CA ALA A 290 -10.77 -7.91 25.31
C ALA A 290 -11.04 -9.40 25.15
N PHE A 291 -10.97 -10.13 26.26
CA PHE A 291 -11.26 -11.55 26.33
C PHE A 291 -12.28 -11.87 27.40
N LEU A 292 -13.06 -12.91 27.13
CA LEU A 292 -13.90 -13.60 28.09
C LEU A 292 -13.24 -14.93 28.43
N SER A 293 -13.20 -15.27 29.71
CA SER A 293 -12.59 -16.51 30.18
C SER A 293 -13.46 -17.18 31.23
N PRO A 294 -13.80 -18.48 31.08
CA PRO A 294 -14.71 -19.10 32.00
C PRO A 294 -14.01 -19.47 33.31
N THR A 295 -14.68 -19.27 34.44
CA THR A 295 -14.18 -19.52 35.80
C THR A 295 -14.16 -21.00 36.15
N LYS A 296 -14.87 -21.82 35.37
CA LYS A 296 -14.91 -23.30 35.39
C LYS A 296 -15.05 -23.83 33.97
N GLU A 297 -14.94 -25.15 33.77
CA GLU A 297 -15.24 -25.76 32.47
C GLU A 297 -16.73 -25.59 32.12
N VAL A 298 -17.02 -25.17 30.90
CA VAL A 298 -18.40 -24.92 30.41
C VAL A 298 -18.60 -25.55 29.04
N THR A 299 -19.82 -26.02 28.76
CA THR A 299 -20.19 -26.58 27.46
C THR A 299 -21.24 -25.71 26.81
N ILE A 300 -20.92 -25.16 25.64
CA ILE A 300 -21.74 -24.19 24.92
C ILE A 300 -21.93 -24.69 23.50
N LEU A 301 -23.19 -24.84 23.08
CA LEU A 301 -23.54 -25.34 21.73
C LEU A 301 -22.80 -26.64 21.36
N GLY A 302 -22.65 -27.56 22.32
CA GLY A 302 -21.96 -28.84 22.14
C GLY A 302 -20.42 -28.76 22.16
N THR A 303 -19.85 -27.57 22.36
CA THR A 303 -18.40 -27.34 22.42
C THR A 303 -17.96 -27.12 23.87
N THR A 304 -17.04 -27.95 24.37
CA THR A 304 -16.43 -27.74 25.69
C THR A 304 -15.36 -26.66 25.62
N ILE A 305 -15.44 -25.68 26.52
CA ILE A 305 -14.45 -24.62 26.74
C ILE A 305 -13.84 -24.86 28.11
N LYS A 306 -12.51 -24.99 28.16
CA LYS A 306 -11.79 -25.31 29.40
C LYS A 306 -11.78 -24.11 30.35
N GLN A 307 -11.68 -24.38 31.64
CA GLN A 307 -11.44 -23.35 32.64
C GLN A 307 -10.23 -22.48 32.25
N ALA A 308 -10.36 -21.16 32.42
CA ALA A 308 -9.33 -20.16 32.10
C ALA A 308 -8.94 -20.04 30.60
N GLU A 309 -9.61 -20.75 29.69
CA GLU A 309 -9.46 -20.54 28.25
C GLU A 309 -9.89 -19.12 27.86
N ARG A 310 -9.24 -18.49 26.89
CA ARG A 310 -9.48 -17.08 26.52
C ARG A 310 -10.23 -16.99 25.20
N LEU A 311 -11.42 -16.38 25.21
CA LEU A 311 -12.23 -16.09 24.04
C LEU A 311 -12.14 -14.61 23.71
N LYS A 312 -11.56 -14.25 22.56
CA LYS A 312 -11.46 -12.84 22.16
C LYS A 312 -12.83 -12.33 21.71
N ILE A 313 -13.28 -11.20 22.25
CA ILE A 313 -14.59 -10.62 21.91
C ILE A 313 -14.50 -9.21 21.33
N GLU A 314 -13.44 -8.46 21.63
CA GLU A 314 -13.27 -7.11 21.10
C GLU A 314 -11.78 -6.79 20.94
N GLN A 315 -11.47 -5.97 19.94
CA GLN A 315 -10.16 -5.39 19.73
C GLN A 315 -10.32 -3.96 19.23
N SER A 316 -9.40 -3.09 19.65
CA SER A 316 -9.33 -1.71 19.19
C SER A 316 -7.88 -1.36 18.89
N LEU A 317 -7.51 -1.39 17.61
CA LEU A 317 -6.22 -0.99 17.09
C LEU A 317 -6.06 0.52 17.20
N LYS A 318 -4.86 0.93 17.62
CA LYS A 318 -4.42 2.31 17.71
C LYS A 318 -3.44 2.58 16.59
N TYR A 319 -3.43 3.76 16.01
CA TYR A 319 -2.56 4.07 14.88
C TYR A 319 -1.54 5.12 15.30
N SER A 320 -0.26 4.76 15.32
CA SER A 320 0.83 5.73 15.39
C SER A 320 0.83 6.58 14.11
N GLN A 321 1.62 7.66 14.08
CA GLN A 321 1.78 8.42 12.83
C GLN A 321 2.23 7.53 11.66
N VAL A 322 3.18 6.63 11.91
CA VAL A 322 3.68 5.68 10.90
C VAL A 322 2.59 4.68 10.50
N GLY A 323 1.83 4.16 11.48
CA GLY A 323 0.71 3.25 11.23
C GLY A 323 -0.41 3.90 10.41
N GLY A 324 -0.71 5.18 10.67
CA GLY A 324 -1.67 5.97 9.91
C GLY A 324 -1.19 6.21 8.47
N GLU A 325 0.05 6.65 8.27
CA GLU A 325 0.64 6.84 6.94
C GLU A 325 0.61 5.54 6.10
N LYS A 326 0.88 4.40 6.72
CA LYS A 326 0.76 3.09 6.09
C LYS A 326 -0.68 2.79 5.69
N LEU A 327 -1.64 3.02 6.60
CA LEU A 327 -3.06 2.83 6.33
C LEU A 327 -3.52 3.65 5.11
N TRP A 328 -3.11 4.93 5.03
CA TRP A 328 -3.45 5.81 3.90
C TRP A 328 -2.89 5.26 2.58
N ARG A 329 -1.61 4.89 2.56
CA ARG A 329 -0.95 4.35 1.35
C ARG A 329 -1.61 3.07 0.87
N THR A 330 -1.90 2.13 1.78
CA THR A 330 -2.60 0.89 1.45
C THR A 330 -4.00 1.16 0.87
N ALA A 331 -4.68 2.19 1.37
CA ALA A 331 -5.98 2.60 0.87
C ALA A 331 -5.94 3.37 -0.46
N GLY A 332 -4.76 3.73 -0.98
CA GLY A 332 -4.64 4.63 -2.14
C GLY A 332 -5.03 6.07 -1.81
N LEU A 333 -4.83 6.49 -0.56
CA LEU A 333 -5.13 7.81 -0.03
C LEU A 333 -3.84 8.51 0.41
N LYS A 334 -3.84 9.84 0.39
CA LYS A 334 -2.79 10.66 0.99
C LYS A 334 -3.39 11.61 2.00
N GLU A 335 -2.67 11.85 3.09
CA GLU A 335 -3.01 12.89 4.05
C GLU A 335 -2.67 14.26 3.48
N VAL A 336 -3.67 15.13 3.44
CA VAL A 336 -3.55 16.52 2.98
C VAL A 336 -3.46 17.46 4.18
N LYS A 337 -4.15 17.11 5.27
CA LYS A 337 -4.16 17.89 6.51
C LYS A 337 -4.55 17.02 7.69
N HIS A 338 -4.10 17.39 8.89
CA HIS A 338 -4.55 16.78 10.12
C HIS A 338 -4.73 17.80 11.25
N TRP A 339 -5.55 17.44 12.23
CA TRP A 339 -5.76 18.16 13.48
C TRP A 339 -5.61 17.18 14.62
N ARG A 340 -4.76 17.46 15.61
CA ARG A 340 -4.44 16.52 16.68
C ARG A 340 -4.63 17.15 18.05
N ARG A 341 -5.00 16.30 19.01
CA ARG A 341 -4.96 16.63 20.43
C ARG A 341 -3.89 15.78 21.11
N GLY A 342 -2.73 16.39 21.34
CA GLY A 342 -1.54 15.67 21.77
C GLY A 342 -1.20 14.54 20.79
N ASP A 343 -0.72 13.42 21.33
CA ASP A 343 -0.41 12.21 20.57
C ASP A 343 -1.52 11.15 20.67
N ASP A 344 -2.67 11.48 21.28
CA ASP A 344 -3.73 10.52 21.63
C ASP A 344 -4.83 10.39 20.57
N TYR A 345 -5.19 11.48 19.88
CA TYR A 345 -6.28 11.48 18.90
C TYR A 345 -6.08 12.51 17.79
N GLY A 346 -6.48 12.15 16.56
CA GLY A 346 -6.42 13.04 15.40
C GLY A 346 -7.60 12.93 14.45
N LEU A 347 -7.96 14.04 13.84
CA LEU A 347 -8.80 14.11 12.64
C LEU A 347 -7.88 14.28 11.43
N HIS A 348 -8.09 13.48 10.39
CA HIS A 348 -7.24 13.45 9.20
C HIS A 348 -8.08 13.71 7.95
N LEU A 349 -7.71 14.71 7.17
CA LEU A 349 -8.26 14.99 5.84
C LEU A 349 -7.40 14.29 4.80
N LEU A 350 -8.01 13.36 4.08
CA LEU A 350 -7.38 12.52 3.08
C LEU A 350 -7.96 12.80 1.70
N GLN A 351 -7.15 12.62 0.67
CA GLN A 351 -7.58 12.66 -0.73
C GLN A 351 -7.10 11.42 -1.47
N LYS A 352 -7.80 11.07 -2.54
CA LYS A 352 -7.37 10.00 -3.44
C LYS A 352 -5.98 10.30 -3.99
N THR A 353 -5.13 9.28 -3.98
CA THR A 353 -3.85 9.30 -4.67
C THR A 353 -3.98 8.36 -5.86
N ASP A 354 -3.83 8.90 -7.06
CA ASP A 354 -3.70 8.10 -8.27
C ASP A 354 -2.28 7.53 -8.32
N LEU A 355 -1.96 6.63 -7.39
CA LEU A 355 -0.74 5.82 -7.50
C LEU A 355 -0.95 4.88 -8.70
N PRO A 356 -0.06 4.90 -9.71
CA PRO A 356 -0.27 4.11 -10.91
C PRO A 356 -0.22 2.60 -10.64
N PHE A 357 0.50 2.16 -9.58
CA PHE A 357 0.71 0.75 -9.28
C PHE A 357 0.66 0.43 -7.78
N SER A 358 0.12 -0.74 -7.44
CA SER A 358 0.03 -1.25 -6.06
C SER A 358 1.33 -1.93 -5.60
N SER A 359 1.61 -1.89 -4.28
CA SER A 359 2.74 -2.60 -3.66
C SER A 359 2.41 -4.02 -3.20
N LEU A 360 1.15 -4.45 -3.32
CA LEU A 360 0.70 -5.76 -2.84
C LEU A 360 0.78 -6.82 -3.95
N PRO A 361 1.44 -7.98 -3.72
CA PRO A 361 1.59 -9.04 -4.72
C PRO A 361 0.26 -9.51 -5.30
N SER A 362 -0.79 -9.62 -4.48
CA SER A 362 -2.13 -10.02 -4.92
C SER A 362 -2.74 -9.09 -5.97
N GLN A 363 -2.21 -7.88 -6.13
CA GLN A 363 -2.71 -6.89 -7.09
C GLN A 363 -1.80 -6.73 -8.31
N TYR A 364 -0.48 -6.83 -8.15
CA TYR A 364 0.46 -6.58 -9.27
C TYR A 364 1.00 -7.86 -9.94
N ALA A 365 0.89 -9.03 -9.29
CA ALA A 365 1.53 -10.28 -9.68
C ALA A 365 0.62 -11.27 -10.43
N SER A 366 -0.37 -10.76 -11.18
CA SER A 366 -1.14 -11.57 -12.13
C SER A 366 -0.20 -12.20 -13.18
N VAL A 367 -0.46 -13.48 -13.54
CA VAL A 367 0.34 -14.20 -14.55
C VAL A 367 0.26 -13.48 -15.90
N LEU A 368 -0.95 -13.19 -16.35
CA LEU A 368 -1.23 -12.34 -17.50
C LEU A 368 -1.63 -10.95 -17.01
N PRO A 369 -0.97 -9.85 -17.45
CA PRO A 369 -1.44 -8.50 -17.18
C PRO A 369 -2.92 -8.33 -17.53
N THR A 370 -3.69 -7.66 -16.68
CA THR A 370 -5.08 -7.33 -16.95
C THR A 370 -5.20 -6.10 -17.84
N LEU A 371 -6.37 -5.84 -18.45
CA LEU A 371 -6.61 -4.57 -19.14
C LEU A 371 -6.48 -3.35 -18.22
N LYS A 372 -6.76 -3.53 -16.92
CA LYS A 372 -6.52 -2.48 -15.91
C LYS A 372 -5.03 -2.20 -15.75
N ASP A 373 -4.19 -3.23 -15.76
CA ASP A 373 -2.73 -3.07 -15.70
C ASP A 373 -2.21 -2.33 -16.95
N TRP A 374 -2.71 -2.68 -18.13
CA TRP A 374 -2.40 -1.98 -19.38
C TRP A 374 -2.83 -0.51 -19.36
N SER A 375 -4.05 -0.23 -18.90
CA SER A 375 -4.53 1.15 -18.79
C SER A 375 -3.66 1.97 -17.84
N ALA A 376 -3.26 1.41 -16.69
CA ALA A 376 -2.35 2.07 -15.76
C ALA A 376 -0.96 2.31 -16.37
N LEU A 377 -0.42 1.32 -17.09
CA LEU A 377 0.86 1.44 -17.80
C LEU A 377 0.81 2.53 -18.88
N TRP A 378 -0.26 2.57 -19.68
CA TRP A 378 -0.45 3.59 -20.71
C TRP A 378 -0.62 4.98 -20.14
N GLN A 379 -1.29 5.12 -18.99
CA GLN A 379 -1.36 6.40 -18.29
C GLN A 379 0.02 6.85 -17.81
N ALA A 380 0.83 5.94 -17.22
CA ALA A 380 2.19 6.25 -16.83
C ALA A 380 3.06 6.63 -18.04
N TRP A 381 2.96 5.90 -19.15
CA TRP A 381 3.64 6.20 -20.41
C TRP A 381 3.26 7.59 -20.93
N ASP A 382 1.97 7.91 -20.95
CA ASP A 382 1.44 9.18 -21.44
C ASP A 382 1.84 10.36 -20.52
N ILE A 383 1.91 10.15 -19.19
CA ILE A 383 2.44 11.14 -18.25
C ILE A 383 3.89 11.49 -18.62
N VAL A 384 4.73 10.48 -18.85
CA VAL A 384 6.15 10.69 -19.18
C VAL A 384 6.30 11.34 -20.56
N THR A 385 5.58 10.86 -21.57
CA THR A 385 5.81 11.23 -22.97
C THR A 385 5.04 12.46 -23.44
N LYS A 386 3.88 12.75 -22.85
CA LYS A 386 3.05 13.92 -23.18
C LYS A 386 3.07 15.00 -22.10
N GLY A 387 3.22 14.60 -20.84
CA GLY A 387 3.24 15.53 -19.70
C GLY A 387 4.63 16.07 -19.36
N MET A 388 5.65 15.21 -19.38
CA MET A 388 7.00 15.55 -18.91
C MET A 388 7.98 15.89 -20.04
N LEU A 389 7.80 15.31 -21.23
CA LEU A 389 8.70 15.47 -22.37
C LEU A 389 8.17 16.56 -23.34
N PRO A 390 8.81 17.74 -23.44
CA PRO A 390 8.40 18.76 -24.39
C PRO A 390 8.56 18.29 -25.84
N GLY A 391 7.65 18.65 -26.74
CA GLY A 391 7.72 18.25 -28.15
C GLY A 391 9.03 18.62 -28.87
N GLN A 392 9.70 19.70 -28.43
CA GLN A 392 11.00 20.13 -28.97
C GLN A 392 12.15 19.17 -28.62
N GLU A 393 12.02 18.37 -27.56
CA GLU A 393 13.04 17.40 -27.12
C GLU A 393 12.89 16.03 -27.79
N LEU A 394 11.83 15.81 -28.59
CA LEU A 394 11.58 14.51 -29.21
C LEU A 394 12.69 14.09 -30.17
N GLN A 395 13.29 15.05 -30.89
CA GLN A 395 14.40 14.78 -31.81
C GLN A 395 15.77 14.78 -31.12
N GLU A 396 15.83 15.16 -29.85
CA GLU A 396 17.08 15.26 -29.12
C GLU A 396 17.60 13.88 -28.69
N LYS A 397 18.92 13.82 -28.51
CA LYS A 397 19.65 12.62 -28.07
C LYS A 397 20.40 12.93 -26.76
N PRO A 398 19.71 13.07 -25.60
CA PRO A 398 20.34 13.48 -24.34
C PRO A 398 21.50 12.56 -23.92
N ILE A 399 21.41 11.27 -24.27
CA ILE A 399 22.47 10.28 -24.08
C ILE A 399 22.95 9.79 -25.45
N LYS A 400 24.21 10.03 -25.79
CA LYS A 400 24.79 9.65 -27.10
C LYS A 400 24.73 8.15 -27.41
N LEU A 401 24.62 7.31 -26.38
CA LEU A 401 24.52 5.84 -26.45
C LEU A 401 23.08 5.33 -26.63
N ARG A 402 22.10 6.21 -26.86
CA ARG A 402 20.67 5.87 -26.98
C ARG A 402 20.05 6.55 -28.20
N ASN A 403 18.95 6.02 -28.75
CA ASN A 403 18.26 6.70 -29.85
C ASN A 403 17.67 8.04 -29.41
N ALA A 404 17.23 8.87 -30.36
CA ALA A 404 16.46 10.08 -30.05
C ALA A 404 15.16 9.73 -29.30
N CYS A 405 14.65 10.64 -28.47
CA CYS A 405 13.47 10.36 -27.65
C CYS A 405 12.23 9.89 -28.46
N ILE A 406 12.06 10.40 -29.68
CA ILE A 406 10.97 10.01 -30.61
C ILE A 406 11.01 8.53 -30.99
N PHE A 407 12.18 7.90 -31.01
CA PHE A 407 12.32 6.47 -31.29
C PHE A 407 11.44 5.65 -30.35
N TYR A 408 11.44 6.00 -29.06
CA TYR A 408 10.72 5.24 -28.04
C TYR A 408 9.20 5.32 -28.20
N LEU A 409 8.68 6.42 -28.77
CA LEU A 409 7.25 6.57 -29.05
C LEU A 409 6.77 5.61 -30.15
N GLY A 410 7.62 5.30 -31.14
CA GLY A 410 7.32 4.31 -32.18
C GLY A 410 7.70 2.89 -31.79
N HIS A 411 8.84 2.72 -31.12
CA HIS A 411 9.38 1.43 -30.68
C HIS A 411 8.40 0.62 -29.84
N ILE A 412 7.75 1.24 -28.86
CA ILE A 412 6.85 0.53 -27.95
C ILE A 412 5.62 -0.07 -28.63
N PRO A 413 4.79 0.70 -29.36
CA PRO A 413 3.70 0.09 -30.09
C PRO A 413 4.20 -0.88 -31.18
N THR A 414 5.35 -0.64 -31.81
CA THR A 414 5.90 -1.56 -32.82
C THR A 414 6.31 -2.89 -32.21
N PHE A 415 6.96 -2.88 -31.04
CA PHE A 415 7.35 -4.11 -30.36
C PHE A 415 6.12 -4.94 -29.97
N LEU A 416 5.10 -4.31 -29.39
CA LEU A 416 3.83 -4.97 -29.08
C LEU A 416 3.20 -5.59 -30.34
N ASP A 417 3.11 -4.83 -31.43
CA ASP A 417 2.55 -5.33 -32.70
C ASP A 417 3.33 -6.52 -33.28
N ILE A 418 4.66 -6.49 -33.19
CA ILE A 418 5.53 -7.61 -33.60
C ILE A 418 5.21 -8.86 -32.79
N GLN A 419 5.15 -8.74 -31.45
CA GLN A 419 4.86 -9.90 -30.60
C GLN A 419 3.47 -10.45 -30.87
N LEU A 420 2.45 -9.58 -30.99
CA LEU A 420 1.07 -9.98 -31.32
C LEU A 420 1.01 -10.72 -32.65
N SER A 421 1.61 -10.18 -33.73
CA SER A 421 1.63 -10.87 -35.03
C SER A 421 2.35 -12.21 -34.99
N LYS A 422 3.45 -12.34 -34.24
CA LYS A 422 4.17 -13.63 -34.09
C LYS A 422 3.29 -14.70 -33.45
N VAL A 423 2.53 -14.33 -32.42
CA VAL A 423 1.75 -15.31 -31.63
C VAL A 423 0.35 -15.58 -32.18
N THR A 424 -0.27 -14.62 -32.88
CA THR A 424 -1.59 -14.81 -33.49
C THR A 424 -1.54 -15.24 -34.95
N GLY A 425 -0.40 -15.02 -35.64
CA GLY A 425 -0.27 -15.25 -37.08
C GLY A 425 -0.99 -14.21 -37.95
N GLU A 426 -1.55 -13.17 -37.35
CA GLU A 426 -2.22 -12.07 -38.05
C GLU A 426 -1.21 -11.06 -38.64
N PRO A 427 -1.59 -10.35 -39.72
CA PRO A 427 -0.74 -9.34 -40.35
C PRO A 427 -0.36 -8.20 -39.40
N ALA A 428 0.67 -7.45 -39.77
CA ALA A 428 1.11 -6.26 -39.05
C ALA A 428 0.05 -5.16 -39.03
N THR A 429 0.01 -4.37 -37.97
CA THR A 429 -0.76 -3.12 -37.98
C THR A 429 -0.07 -2.11 -38.91
N GLU A 430 -0.83 -1.46 -39.80
CA GLU A 430 -0.28 -0.47 -40.71
C GLU A 430 0.11 0.84 -39.98
N PRO A 431 1.23 1.51 -40.35
CA PRO A 431 2.13 1.18 -41.46
C PRO A 431 3.12 0.05 -41.13
N ALA A 432 3.16 -1.01 -41.95
CA ALA A 432 4.05 -2.15 -41.70
C ALA A 432 5.54 -1.79 -41.72
N VAL A 433 5.92 -0.72 -42.43
CA VAL A 433 7.30 -0.20 -42.51
C VAL A 433 7.86 0.22 -41.14
N TYR A 434 7.01 0.55 -40.17
CA TYR A 434 7.48 0.90 -38.83
C TYR A 434 8.29 -0.21 -38.16
N ARG A 435 8.07 -1.47 -38.54
CA ARG A 435 8.89 -2.60 -38.06
C ARG A 435 10.38 -2.43 -38.40
N SER A 436 10.74 -1.94 -39.59
CA SER A 436 12.16 -1.87 -39.97
C SER A 436 12.95 -0.80 -39.20
N ILE A 437 12.28 0.29 -38.80
CA ILE A 437 12.91 1.44 -38.13
C ILE A 437 12.74 1.46 -36.61
N PHE A 438 11.72 0.78 -36.08
CA PHE A 438 11.37 0.78 -34.66
C PHE A 438 11.52 -0.58 -33.96
N GLU A 439 11.91 -1.67 -34.64
CA GLU A 439 12.01 -3.00 -34.00
C GLU A 439 13.07 -3.06 -32.89
N ARG A 440 14.27 -2.52 -33.12
CA ARG A 440 15.42 -2.71 -32.21
C ARG A 440 16.23 -1.43 -32.04
N GLY A 441 16.40 -1.01 -30.78
CA GLY A 441 17.21 0.16 -30.42
C GLY A 441 18.71 -0.06 -30.55
N ILE A 442 19.48 1.02 -30.45
CA ILE A 442 20.95 0.95 -30.44
C ILE A 442 21.50 0.57 -29.06
N ASP A 443 22.57 -0.20 -29.06
CA ASP A 443 23.39 -0.46 -27.87
C ASP A 443 24.89 -0.46 -28.22
N PRO A 444 25.51 0.73 -28.27
CA PRO A 444 26.95 0.86 -28.51
C PRO A 444 27.76 0.41 -27.29
N ASP A 445 28.91 -0.19 -27.54
CA ASP A 445 29.92 -0.44 -26.53
C ASP A 445 30.40 0.90 -25.94
N VAL A 446 30.34 1.02 -24.61
CA VAL A 446 30.68 2.25 -23.90
C VAL A 446 32.19 2.52 -23.94
N ASP A 447 33.04 1.48 -23.93
CA ASP A 447 34.50 1.60 -24.05
C ASP A 447 34.94 1.84 -25.50
N ASN A 448 34.22 1.27 -26.49
CA ASN A 448 34.47 1.50 -27.91
C ASN A 448 33.16 1.69 -28.73
N PRO A 449 32.64 2.92 -28.84
CA PRO A 449 31.35 3.19 -29.52
C PRO A 449 31.30 2.86 -31.01
N GLU A 450 32.43 2.54 -31.66
CA GLU A 450 32.45 2.03 -33.05
C GLU A 450 31.85 0.62 -33.15
N HIS A 451 31.82 -0.12 -32.05
CA HIS A 451 31.18 -1.42 -31.95
C HIS A 451 29.78 -1.25 -31.37
N CYS A 452 28.75 -1.59 -32.15
CA CYS A 452 27.37 -1.53 -31.74
C CYS A 452 26.68 -2.86 -32.05
N HIS A 453 25.83 -3.33 -31.15
CA HIS A 453 24.98 -4.49 -31.42
C HIS A 453 24.05 -4.22 -32.62
N ALA A 454 23.55 -5.29 -33.24
CA ALA A 454 22.60 -5.17 -34.36
C ALA A 454 21.38 -4.33 -33.94
N HIS A 455 20.97 -3.38 -34.78
CA HIS A 455 19.87 -2.46 -34.50
C HIS A 455 19.07 -2.15 -35.77
N SER A 456 17.88 -1.57 -35.61
CA SER A 456 17.04 -1.12 -36.72
C SER A 456 17.69 0.00 -37.53
N GLU A 457 17.25 0.17 -38.77
CA GLU A 457 17.68 1.29 -39.61
C GLU A 457 17.27 2.61 -38.96
N ILE A 458 18.19 3.58 -38.91
CA ILE A 458 17.91 4.92 -38.42
C ILE A 458 17.53 5.77 -39.64
N PRO A 459 16.28 6.23 -39.78
CA PRO A 459 15.86 7.02 -40.92
C PRO A 459 16.52 8.41 -40.88
N GLU A 460 16.61 9.07 -42.05
CA GLU A 460 17.07 10.47 -42.13
C GLU A 460 16.14 11.41 -41.36
N GLU A 461 14.83 11.13 -41.40
CA GLU A 461 13.80 11.85 -40.64
C GLU A 461 12.84 10.84 -40.00
N TRP A 462 12.54 11.03 -38.72
CA TRP A 462 11.57 10.20 -38.01
C TRP A 462 10.13 10.52 -38.46
N PRO A 463 9.21 9.53 -38.46
CA PRO A 463 7.82 9.78 -38.80
C PRO A 463 7.17 10.85 -37.91
N PRO A 464 6.18 11.61 -38.41
CA PRO A 464 5.48 12.62 -37.62
C PRO A 464 4.87 12.04 -36.33
N VAL A 465 4.97 12.79 -35.24
CA VAL A 465 4.51 12.35 -33.90
C VAL A 465 3.03 11.96 -33.90
N ASP A 466 2.20 12.71 -34.62
CA ASP A 466 0.76 12.43 -34.73
C ASP A 466 0.48 11.10 -35.47
N GLU A 467 1.31 10.74 -36.45
CA GLU A 467 1.20 9.45 -37.15
C GLU A 467 1.62 8.29 -36.25
N ILE A 468 2.70 8.47 -35.48
CA ILE A 468 3.15 7.50 -34.47
C ILE A 468 2.07 7.31 -33.40
N ALA A 469 1.47 8.40 -32.92
CA ALA A 469 0.39 8.35 -31.94
C ALA A 469 -0.86 7.64 -32.49
N ALA A 470 -1.22 7.90 -33.75
CA ALA A 470 -2.32 7.20 -34.42
C ALA A 470 -2.02 5.70 -34.59
N TYR A 471 -0.78 5.33 -34.92
CA TYR A 471 -0.32 3.94 -34.96
C TYR A 471 -0.41 3.28 -33.58
N GLN A 472 0.09 3.94 -32.52
CA GLN A 472 -0.03 3.48 -31.15
C GLN A 472 -1.49 3.19 -30.77
N GLY A 473 -2.42 4.10 -31.10
CA GLY A 473 -3.84 3.92 -30.85
C GLY A 473 -4.41 2.66 -31.54
N ARG A 474 -4.01 2.38 -32.79
CA ARG A 474 -4.43 1.16 -33.50
C ARG A 474 -3.88 -0.12 -32.84
N VAL A 475 -2.62 -0.12 -32.43
CA VAL A 475 -2.01 -1.27 -31.75
C VAL A 475 -2.65 -1.51 -30.37
N ARG A 476 -2.92 -0.45 -29.60
CA ARG A 476 -3.64 -0.56 -28.31
C ARG A 476 -5.05 -1.14 -28.52
N ALA A 477 -5.81 -0.64 -29.51
CA ALA A 477 -7.14 -1.16 -29.83
C ALA A 477 -7.10 -2.63 -30.31
N ARG A 478 -6.06 -3.03 -31.04
CA ARG A 478 -5.83 -4.43 -31.42
C ARG A 478 -5.66 -5.32 -30.17
N LEU A 479 -4.87 -4.88 -29.19
CA LEU A 479 -4.72 -5.59 -27.93
C LEU A 479 -6.05 -5.68 -27.16
N GLU A 480 -6.79 -4.58 -27.02
CA GLU A 480 -8.10 -4.56 -26.36
C GLU A 480 -9.10 -5.53 -27.01
N THR A 481 -9.06 -5.64 -28.34
CA THR A 481 -9.87 -6.59 -29.11
C THR A 481 -9.49 -8.03 -28.78
N LEU A 482 -8.19 -8.34 -28.59
CA LEU A 482 -7.75 -9.69 -28.19
C LEU A 482 -8.27 -10.08 -26.80
N TYR A 483 -8.24 -9.16 -25.83
CA TYR A 483 -8.82 -9.41 -24.51
C TYR A 483 -10.35 -9.55 -24.57
N SER A 484 -11.02 -8.79 -25.44
CA SER A 484 -12.48 -8.87 -25.60
C SER A 484 -12.91 -10.19 -26.26
N ASN A 485 -12.11 -10.70 -27.19
CA ASN A 485 -12.41 -11.89 -27.99
C ASN A 485 -11.98 -13.22 -27.33
N SER A 486 -11.21 -13.21 -26.24
CA SER A 486 -10.83 -14.46 -25.55
C SER A 486 -12.06 -15.13 -24.93
N ASN A 487 -12.63 -16.13 -25.61
CA ASN A 487 -13.71 -17.04 -25.21
C ASN A 487 -14.69 -16.51 -24.12
N ASN A 488 -15.50 -15.52 -24.48
CA ASN A 488 -16.50 -14.83 -23.63
C ASN A 488 -15.91 -13.85 -22.59
N GLY A 489 -14.76 -13.23 -22.87
CA GLY A 489 -14.14 -12.24 -21.98
C GLY A 489 -13.42 -12.88 -20.78
N ASP A 490 -13.06 -14.16 -20.90
CA ASP A 490 -12.33 -14.91 -19.88
C ASP A 490 -10.84 -15.02 -20.27
N PRO A 491 -9.96 -14.23 -19.64
CA PRO A 491 -8.52 -14.22 -19.94
C PRO A 491 -7.85 -15.58 -19.73
N ASP A 492 -8.40 -16.43 -18.85
CA ASP A 492 -7.84 -17.75 -18.53
C ASP A 492 -7.98 -18.75 -19.70
N LYS A 493 -8.76 -18.39 -20.73
CA LYS A 493 -8.92 -19.18 -21.96
C LYS A 493 -8.04 -18.70 -23.11
N MET A 494 -7.24 -17.65 -22.91
CA MET A 494 -6.28 -17.21 -23.91
C MET A 494 -5.17 -18.24 -24.10
N PRO A 495 -4.78 -18.60 -25.33
CA PRO A 495 -3.65 -19.51 -25.55
C PRO A 495 -2.39 -18.98 -24.86
N ARG A 496 -1.69 -19.85 -24.10
CA ARG A 496 -0.51 -19.45 -23.31
C ARG A 496 0.59 -18.79 -24.16
N SER A 497 0.75 -19.19 -25.42
CA SER A 497 1.67 -18.54 -26.36
C SER A 497 1.30 -17.08 -26.63
N VAL A 498 0.01 -16.79 -26.80
CA VAL A 498 -0.51 -15.42 -26.98
C VAL A 498 -0.34 -14.63 -25.68
N ALA A 499 -0.71 -15.22 -24.54
CA ALA A 499 -0.51 -14.62 -23.22
C ALA A 499 0.96 -14.29 -22.95
N ARG A 500 1.90 -15.16 -23.35
CA ARG A 500 3.36 -14.89 -23.25
C ARG A 500 3.76 -13.71 -24.14
N GLY A 501 3.27 -13.63 -25.37
CA GLY A 501 3.54 -12.49 -26.26
C GLY A 501 3.06 -11.16 -25.68
N ILE A 502 1.87 -11.14 -25.06
CA ILE A 502 1.34 -9.97 -24.36
C ILE A 502 2.19 -9.64 -23.13
N TRP A 503 2.54 -10.64 -22.32
CA TRP A 503 3.37 -10.45 -21.12
C TRP A 503 4.75 -9.89 -21.47
N VAL A 504 5.43 -10.44 -22.49
CA VAL A 504 6.73 -9.95 -22.99
C VAL A 504 6.62 -8.49 -23.40
N ALA A 505 5.58 -8.12 -24.16
CA ALA A 505 5.37 -6.75 -24.60
C ALA A 505 5.08 -5.79 -23.43
N PHE A 506 4.30 -6.22 -22.44
CA PHE A 506 3.98 -5.44 -21.25
C PHE A 506 5.24 -5.10 -20.43
N GLU A 507 6.05 -6.10 -20.12
CA GLU A 507 7.28 -5.86 -19.35
C GLU A 507 8.33 -5.09 -20.14
N HIS A 508 8.40 -5.30 -21.44
CA HIS A 508 9.24 -4.51 -22.31
C HIS A 508 8.86 -3.01 -22.27
N GLU A 509 7.57 -2.67 -22.38
CA GLU A 509 7.10 -1.28 -22.26
C GLU A 509 7.46 -0.67 -20.89
N ILE A 510 7.31 -1.44 -19.80
CA ILE A 510 7.76 -1.01 -18.46
C ILE A 510 9.25 -0.65 -18.44
N MET A 511 10.12 -1.53 -18.96
CA MET A 511 11.58 -1.31 -18.96
C MET A 511 11.96 -0.05 -19.75
N HIS A 512 11.19 0.27 -20.79
CA HIS A 512 11.43 1.44 -21.62
C HIS A 512 10.93 2.75 -21.01
N ILE A 513 9.92 2.74 -20.13
CA ILE A 513 9.56 3.94 -19.34
C ILE A 513 10.77 4.39 -18.52
N GLU A 514 11.40 3.44 -17.80
CA GLU A 514 12.59 3.73 -17.01
C GLU A 514 13.75 4.21 -17.90
N THR A 515 13.90 3.62 -19.09
CA THR A 515 14.89 4.07 -20.07
C THR A 515 14.70 5.50 -20.52
N LEU A 516 13.48 5.85 -20.90
CA LEU A 516 13.17 7.20 -21.34
C LEU A 516 13.37 8.21 -20.22
N LEU A 517 12.98 7.88 -18.99
CA LEU A 517 13.14 8.77 -17.85
C LEU A 517 14.60 9.07 -17.51
N TYR A 518 15.50 8.07 -17.46
CA TYR A 518 16.90 8.37 -17.18
C TYR A 518 17.57 9.19 -18.28
N MET A 519 17.13 9.06 -19.54
CA MET A 519 17.55 9.94 -20.63
C MET A 519 17.04 11.37 -20.40
N MET A 520 15.76 11.52 -20.07
CA MET A 520 15.15 12.82 -19.80
C MET A 520 15.81 13.56 -18.64
N LEU A 521 16.29 12.87 -17.61
CA LEU A 521 17.05 13.49 -16.51
C LEU A 521 18.35 14.17 -16.95
N GLN A 522 18.89 13.79 -18.12
CA GLN A 522 20.09 14.43 -18.70
C GLN A 522 19.76 15.70 -19.49
N SER A 523 18.48 15.98 -19.75
CA SER A 523 18.01 17.22 -20.37
C SER A 523 17.50 18.20 -19.32
N ASP A 524 17.94 19.46 -19.43
CA ASP A 524 17.49 20.55 -18.56
C ASP A 524 16.08 21.07 -18.93
N ARG A 525 15.45 20.50 -19.99
CA ARG A 525 14.11 20.88 -20.46
C ARG A 525 12.99 19.94 -19.99
N THR A 526 13.33 18.86 -19.30
CA THR A 526 12.34 17.92 -18.75
C THR A 526 11.44 18.62 -17.74
N LEU A 527 10.13 18.45 -17.92
CA LEU A 527 9.12 19.01 -17.02
C LEU A 527 8.83 18.02 -15.89
N PRO A 528 8.49 18.52 -14.68
CA PRO A 528 8.05 17.66 -13.58
C PRO A 528 6.75 16.92 -13.93
N PRO A 529 6.47 15.77 -13.28
CA PRO A 529 5.22 15.06 -13.47
C PRO A 529 4.02 15.99 -13.21
N PRO A 530 3.07 16.11 -14.16
CA PRO A 530 1.91 16.97 -14.02
C PRO A 530 1.06 16.55 -12.81
N HIS A 531 0.38 17.53 -12.20
CA HIS A 531 -0.52 17.33 -11.06
C HIS A 531 0.11 16.70 -9.80
N THR A 532 1.44 16.54 -9.76
CA THR A 532 2.17 16.05 -8.60
C THR A 532 2.82 17.23 -7.87
N PRO A 533 2.52 17.46 -6.58
CA PRO A 533 3.11 18.58 -5.86
C PRO A 533 4.63 18.40 -5.74
N MET A 534 5.37 19.50 -5.88
CA MET A 534 6.82 19.49 -5.71
C MET A 534 7.18 19.19 -4.24
N PRO A 535 8.04 18.20 -3.98
CA PRO A 535 8.48 17.90 -2.61
C PRO A 535 9.31 19.04 -2.01
N ASP A 536 9.12 19.31 -0.70
CA ASP A 536 10.05 20.15 0.06
C ASP A 536 11.31 19.35 0.40
N PHE A 537 12.26 19.32 -0.54
CA PHE A 537 13.52 18.60 -0.39
C PHE A 537 14.34 19.08 0.81
N ALA A 538 14.22 20.35 1.23
CA ALA A 538 14.94 20.86 2.38
C ALA A 538 14.39 20.28 3.69
N ALA A 539 13.07 20.26 3.83
CA ALA A 539 12.40 19.64 4.98
C ALA A 539 12.66 18.13 5.03
N LEU A 540 12.57 17.44 3.88
CA LEU A 540 12.87 16.01 3.77
C LEU A 540 14.32 15.69 4.14
N GLY A 541 15.30 16.45 3.62
CA GLY A 541 16.71 16.28 3.97
C GLY A 541 16.99 16.54 5.45
N ALA A 542 16.33 17.53 6.05
CA ALA A 542 16.44 17.80 7.49
C ALA A 542 15.84 16.68 8.34
N ALA A 543 14.71 16.10 7.93
CA ALA A 543 14.09 14.96 8.58
C ALA A 543 14.97 13.70 8.49
N ALA A 544 15.49 13.40 7.30
CA ALA A 544 16.41 12.29 7.07
C ALA A 544 17.64 12.38 7.98
N ARG A 545 18.24 13.58 8.09
CA ARG A 545 19.38 13.82 8.96
C ARG A 545 19.10 13.52 10.43
N ARG A 546 17.92 13.91 10.94
CA ARG A 546 17.51 13.62 12.33
C ARG A 546 17.30 12.13 12.59
N ALA A 547 16.89 11.39 11.55
CA ALA A 547 16.61 9.96 11.65
C ALA A 547 17.85 9.07 11.44
N ARG A 548 19.03 9.63 11.13
CA ARG A 548 20.24 8.86 10.83
C ARG A 548 20.60 7.90 11.95
N VAL A 549 20.89 6.67 11.57
CA VAL A 549 21.55 5.67 12.43
C VAL A 549 22.85 5.19 11.79
N PRO A 550 23.84 4.73 12.58
CA PRO A 550 25.09 4.20 12.05
C PRO A 550 24.86 3.02 11.08
N ASN A 551 25.62 2.97 9.99
CA ASN A 551 25.55 1.86 9.04
C ASN A 551 26.37 0.66 9.58
N ALA A 552 25.69 -0.29 10.20
CA ALA A 552 26.32 -1.46 10.84
C ALA A 552 26.76 -2.52 9.82
N TRP A 553 27.76 -3.32 10.19
CA TRP A 553 28.08 -4.57 9.49
C TRP A 553 27.21 -5.68 10.09
N VAL A 554 26.44 -6.36 9.23
CA VAL A 554 25.54 -7.45 9.61
C VAL A 554 26.13 -8.76 9.10
N ASN A 555 26.22 -9.77 9.97
CA ASN A 555 26.62 -11.12 9.58
C ASN A 555 25.49 -11.78 8.80
N VAL A 556 25.74 -12.15 7.54
CA VAL A 556 24.85 -12.98 6.73
C VAL A 556 25.36 -14.42 6.82
N PRO A 557 24.59 -15.36 7.39
CA PRO A 557 25.04 -16.73 7.54
C PRO A 557 25.14 -17.45 6.19
N GLU A 558 25.93 -18.52 6.16
CA GLU A 558 25.94 -19.46 5.06
C GLU A 558 24.52 -19.99 4.82
N GLN A 559 24.06 -19.95 3.58
CA GLN A 559 22.72 -20.42 3.23
C GLN A 559 22.63 -20.79 1.76
N THR A 560 21.65 -21.65 1.44
CA THR A 560 21.30 -21.96 0.06
C THR A 560 20.20 -21.01 -0.41
N VAL A 561 20.44 -20.36 -1.53
CA VAL A 561 19.46 -19.49 -2.20
C VAL A 561 18.96 -20.13 -3.48
N THR A 562 17.71 -19.82 -3.82
CA THR A 562 17.13 -20.17 -5.13
C THR A 562 17.37 -19.02 -6.09
N LEU A 563 17.92 -19.32 -7.26
CA LEU A 563 18.07 -18.39 -8.37
C LEU A 563 17.17 -18.84 -9.52
N GLY A 564 16.58 -17.87 -10.22
CA GLY A 564 15.73 -18.15 -11.37
C GLY A 564 14.36 -18.73 -11.01
N MET A 565 13.67 -19.24 -12.02
CA MET A 565 12.35 -19.85 -11.96
C MET A 565 12.16 -20.86 -13.10
N ASN A 566 11.12 -21.67 -13.02
CA ASN A 566 10.72 -22.60 -14.08
C ASN A 566 9.50 -22.06 -14.84
N ASP A 567 9.66 -21.85 -16.14
CA ASP A 567 8.59 -21.53 -17.10
C ASP A 567 8.95 -22.19 -18.45
N PRO A 568 8.54 -23.46 -18.66
CA PRO A 568 8.87 -24.18 -19.87
C PRO A 568 8.25 -23.49 -21.10
N GLU A 569 9.02 -23.40 -22.20
CA GLU A 569 8.58 -22.72 -23.41
C GLU A 569 7.33 -23.38 -24.03
N ASP A 570 7.22 -24.70 -23.95
CA ASP A 570 6.08 -25.50 -24.42
C ASP A 570 5.03 -25.80 -23.32
N GLY A 571 5.16 -25.16 -22.15
CA GLY A 571 4.21 -25.32 -21.06
C GLY A 571 2.78 -24.96 -21.44
N THR A 572 1.81 -25.65 -20.86
CA THR A 572 0.37 -25.38 -21.08
C THR A 572 -0.38 -24.93 -19.82
N ASP A 573 0.27 -24.97 -18.66
CA ASP A 573 -0.34 -24.60 -17.38
C ASP A 573 -0.55 -23.08 -17.31
N PRO A 574 -1.79 -22.57 -17.23
CA PRO A 574 -2.05 -21.13 -17.18
C PRO A 574 -1.67 -20.49 -15.84
N THR A 575 -1.43 -21.28 -14.79
CA THR A 575 -1.09 -20.79 -13.45
C THR A 575 0.41 -20.53 -13.27
N VAL A 576 1.26 -21.06 -14.16
CA VAL A 576 2.71 -20.87 -14.10
C VAL A 576 3.07 -19.45 -14.56
N ASN A 577 3.78 -18.71 -13.72
CA ASN A 577 4.29 -17.38 -14.05
C ASN A 577 5.23 -17.41 -15.26
N PHE A 578 5.22 -16.36 -16.06
CA PHE A 578 6.21 -16.17 -17.12
C PHE A 578 7.52 -15.61 -16.57
N GLY A 579 8.64 -16.02 -17.19
CA GLY A 579 9.96 -15.50 -16.88
C GLY A 579 10.79 -15.25 -18.14
N TRP A 580 11.68 -14.26 -18.09
CA TRP A 580 12.64 -14.01 -19.17
C TRP A 580 13.62 -15.19 -19.29
N ASP A 581 14.23 -15.38 -20.44
CA ASP A 581 15.16 -16.50 -20.69
C ASP A 581 16.33 -16.53 -19.69
N ASN A 582 16.87 -15.38 -19.29
CA ASN A 582 17.93 -15.30 -18.27
C ASN A 582 17.49 -15.74 -16.85
N GLU A 583 16.18 -15.79 -16.58
CA GLU A 583 15.62 -16.24 -15.31
C GLU A 583 15.46 -17.76 -15.27
N LYS A 584 15.68 -18.46 -16.38
CA LYS A 584 15.32 -19.88 -16.55
C LYS A 584 16.57 -20.73 -16.83
N PRO A 585 16.70 -21.95 -16.28
CA PRO A 585 15.81 -22.58 -15.31
C PRO A 585 16.11 -22.17 -13.86
N GLU A 586 15.30 -22.67 -12.92
CA GLU A 586 15.59 -22.58 -11.50
C GLU A 586 16.88 -23.35 -11.14
N ARG A 587 17.71 -22.75 -10.29
CA ARG A 587 18.94 -23.37 -9.75
C ARG A 587 19.12 -23.03 -8.28
N LYS A 588 19.66 -23.98 -7.50
CA LYS A 588 20.05 -23.74 -6.09
C LYS A 588 21.54 -23.42 -6.02
N GLN A 589 21.88 -22.38 -5.27
CA GLN A 589 23.27 -21.97 -5.07
C GLN A 589 23.57 -21.87 -3.58
N LYS A 590 24.64 -22.55 -3.15
CA LYS A 590 25.16 -22.42 -1.79
C LYS A 590 26.02 -21.15 -1.72
N VAL A 591 25.72 -20.28 -0.76
CA VAL A 591 26.43 -19.00 -0.54
C VAL A 591 27.09 -19.07 0.82
N HIS A 592 28.40 -18.81 0.86
CA HIS A 592 29.20 -18.81 2.09
C HIS A 592 28.75 -17.68 3.04
N ALA A 593 29.22 -17.70 4.29
CA ALA A 593 28.95 -16.63 5.25
C ALA A 593 29.82 -15.40 4.96
N PHE A 594 29.24 -14.20 5.04
CA PHE A 594 29.93 -12.92 4.82
C PHE A 594 29.30 -11.83 5.69
N GLN A 595 29.87 -10.62 5.66
CA GLN A 595 29.30 -9.43 6.28
C GLN A 595 28.81 -8.46 5.22
N ALA A 596 27.64 -7.87 5.44
CA ALA A 596 27.06 -6.85 4.57
C ALA A 596 26.77 -5.56 5.34
N LYS A 597 26.93 -4.42 4.68
CA LYS A 597 26.35 -3.16 5.17
C LYS A 597 24.83 -3.18 4.99
N ALA A 598 24.13 -2.60 5.96
CA ALA A 598 22.68 -2.62 6.02
C ALA A 598 22.00 -1.90 4.85
N ARG A 599 22.59 -0.78 4.40
CA ARG A 599 22.04 0.11 3.37
C ARG A 599 23.00 0.32 2.19
N ALA A 600 22.48 0.94 1.13
CA ALA A 600 23.24 1.46 0.01
C ALA A 600 24.29 2.49 0.43
N ILE A 601 25.33 2.66 -0.41
CA ILE A 601 26.25 3.81 -0.40
C ILE A 601 25.42 5.06 -0.67
N THR A 602 25.55 6.08 0.18
CA THR A 602 24.81 7.33 0.03
C THR A 602 25.56 8.35 -0.81
N ASN A 603 24.87 9.42 -1.21
CA ASN A 603 25.50 10.59 -1.79
C ASN A 603 26.55 11.22 -0.86
N GLU A 604 26.34 11.18 0.46
CA GLU A 604 27.34 11.60 1.45
C GLU A 604 28.59 10.70 1.42
N ASP A 605 28.41 9.38 1.51
CA ASP A 605 29.53 8.42 1.46
C ASP A 605 30.37 8.61 0.17
N TYR A 606 29.69 8.83 -0.97
CA TYR A 606 30.35 9.04 -2.26
C TYR A 606 31.02 10.42 -2.38
N ALA A 607 30.41 11.48 -1.82
CA ALA A 607 31.04 12.79 -1.77
C ALA A 607 32.35 12.75 -0.97
N ASP A 608 32.35 12.04 0.16
CA ASP A 608 33.52 11.87 1.02
C ASP A 608 34.64 11.13 0.29
N TYR A 609 34.30 10.09 -0.48
CA TYR A 609 35.22 9.37 -1.36
C TYR A 609 35.85 10.31 -2.39
N LEU A 610 35.04 11.05 -3.16
CA LEU A 610 35.56 11.97 -4.19
C LEU A 610 36.45 13.06 -3.59
N TYR A 611 36.03 13.65 -2.46
CA TYR A 611 36.79 14.68 -1.76
C TYR A 611 38.13 14.15 -1.23
N SER A 612 38.12 12.99 -0.57
CA SER A 612 39.31 12.40 0.06
C SER A 612 40.32 11.90 -0.96
N THR A 613 39.85 11.37 -2.10
CA THR A 613 40.70 10.85 -3.18
C THR A 613 41.11 11.92 -4.18
N LYS A 614 40.57 13.14 -4.08
CA LYS A 614 40.73 14.24 -5.04
C LYS A 614 40.30 13.84 -6.46
N ASN A 615 39.30 12.96 -6.56
CA ASN A 615 38.71 12.59 -7.83
C ASN A 615 37.69 13.66 -8.26
N GLY A 616 37.96 14.31 -9.40
CA GLY A 616 37.14 15.41 -9.91
C GLY A 616 35.96 14.97 -10.78
N THR A 617 35.86 13.69 -11.16
CA THR A 617 34.79 13.21 -12.05
C THR A 617 33.52 12.98 -11.25
N LEU A 618 32.49 13.78 -11.55
CA LEU A 618 31.16 13.63 -10.97
C LEU A 618 30.38 12.50 -11.66
N PRO A 619 29.52 11.78 -10.92
CA PRO A 619 28.65 10.77 -11.52
C PRO A 619 27.57 11.47 -12.37
N ALA A 620 27.05 10.80 -13.39
CA ALA A 620 26.04 11.40 -14.29
C ALA A 620 24.69 11.70 -13.59
N SER A 621 24.48 11.17 -12.39
CA SER A 621 23.34 11.54 -11.52
C SER A 621 23.50 12.93 -10.88
N TRP A 622 24.71 13.49 -10.87
CA TRP A 622 25.03 14.81 -10.34
C TRP A 622 25.30 15.81 -11.46
N SER A 623 25.34 17.09 -11.09
CA SER A 623 25.80 18.19 -11.95
C SER A 623 26.38 19.32 -11.10
N THR A 624 26.96 20.33 -11.74
CA THR A 624 27.33 21.60 -11.09
C THR A 624 26.33 22.69 -11.43
N VAL A 625 26.14 23.66 -10.51
CA VAL A 625 25.28 24.83 -10.75
C VAL A 625 25.76 25.66 -11.97
N ALA A 626 27.07 25.71 -12.21
CA ALA A 626 27.66 26.46 -13.33
C ALA A 626 27.39 25.82 -14.70
N GLU A 627 27.39 24.50 -14.79
CA GLU A 627 27.03 23.77 -16.02
C GLU A 627 25.51 23.77 -16.28
N ALA A 628 24.71 23.96 -15.23
CA ALA A 628 23.24 23.99 -15.26
C ALA A 628 22.60 25.32 -15.73
N HIS A 629 23.39 26.34 -16.13
CA HIS A 629 22.90 27.67 -16.51
C HIS A 629 22.08 27.76 -17.82
N ARG A 630 21.50 26.65 -18.29
CA ARG A 630 20.50 26.65 -19.37
C ARG A 630 19.11 26.35 -18.78
N ASN A 631 18.46 27.38 -18.23
CA ASN A 631 17.02 27.45 -17.90
C ASN A 631 16.45 26.63 -16.71
N SER A 632 17.23 25.99 -15.84
CA SER A 632 16.68 25.29 -14.65
C SER A 632 16.47 26.19 -13.41
N PRO A 633 15.34 26.08 -12.68
CA PRO A 633 15.11 26.82 -11.43
C PRO A 633 15.98 26.25 -10.29
N ILE A 634 16.73 27.12 -9.61
CA ILE A 634 17.63 26.76 -8.50
C ILE A 634 16.99 27.17 -7.15
N LEU A 635 16.83 26.23 -6.22
CA LEU A 635 16.43 26.54 -4.83
C LEU A 635 17.66 26.97 -3.99
N ASN A 636 17.73 28.25 -3.64
CA ASN A 636 18.75 28.79 -2.71
C ASN A 636 18.30 28.66 -1.25
N GLY A 637 19.23 28.36 -0.34
CA GLY A 637 18.98 28.35 1.11
C GLY A 637 20.27 28.38 1.93
N ALA A 638 20.26 29.09 3.07
CA ALA A 638 21.42 29.36 3.93
C ALA A 638 21.47 28.46 5.20
N GLY A 639 22.70 28.06 5.60
CA GLY A 639 23.10 27.72 6.97
C GLY A 639 22.94 26.27 7.50
N SER A 640 24.06 25.53 7.69
CA SER A 640 24.43 24.71 8.87
C SER A 640 25.75 23.93 8.66
N GLU A 641 26.43 23.53 9.74
CA GLU A 641 27.83 23.07 9.83
C GLU A 641 28.12 21.69 9.20
N TYR A 642 28.97 21.65 8.15
CA TYR A 642 29.65 20.43 7.67
C TYR A 642 31.13 20.77 7.38
N PRO A 643 32.10 19.89 7.68
CA PRO A 643 33.50 20.09 7.29
C PRO A 643 33.69 20.20 5.76
N MET A 644 32.85 19.51 4.99
CA MET A 644 32.85 19.51 3.51
C MET A 644 31.93 20.55 2.86
N GLN A 645 31.36 21.50 3.62
CA GLN A 645 30.49 22.58 3.08
C GLN A 645 31.03 23.23 1.79
N PRO A 646 32.32 23.60 1.69
CA PRO A 646 32.84 24.22 0.48
C PRO A 646 32.75 23.32 -0.75
N TYR A 647 32.92 22.00 -0.58
CA TYR A 647 32.88 21.03 -1.67
C TYR A 647 31.45 20.75 -2.17
N LEU A 648 30.46 20.78 -1.27
CA LEU A 648 29.06 20.48 -1.62
C LEU A 648 28.30 21.67 -2.22
N LYS A 649 28.79 22.90 -2.02
CA LYS A 649 28.06 24.15 -2.28
C LYS A 649 27.55 24.30 -3.72
N ASP A 650 28.29 23.79 -4.69
CA ASP A 650 28.02 23.93 -6.12
C ASP A 650 27.43 22.67 -6.77
N LYS A 651 27.17 21.62 -5.98
CA LYS A 651 26.73 20.32 -6.49
C LYS A 651 25.23 20.13 -6.34
N VAL A 652 24.64 19.55 -7.37
CA VAL A 652 23.21 19.24 -7.45
C VAL A 652 23.01 17.80 -7.92
N VAL A 653 21.89 17.20 -7.55
CA VAL A 653 21.42 15.90 -8.03
C VAL A 653 20.32 16.14 -9.07
N ARG A 654 20.38 15.40 -10.18
CA ARG A 654 19.36 15.44 -11.24
C ARG A 654 18.13 14.63 -10.80
N THR A 655 16.95 15.24 -10.91
CA THR A 655 15.67 14.58 -10.60
C THR A 655 14.62 14.96 -11.64
N VAL A 656 13.48 14.25 -11.68
CA VAL A 656 12.34 14.66 -12.51
C VAL A 656 11.75 16.01 -12.10
N TYR A 657 12.02 16.48 -10.88
CA TYR A 657 11.60 17.79 -10.39
C TYR A 657 12.64 18.90 -10.68
N GLY A 658 13.65 18.61 -11.51
CA GLY A 658 14.78 19.48 -11.76
C GLY A 658 15.95 19.22 -10.81
N LEU A 659 16.78 20.23 -10.61
CA LEU A 659 18.03 20.13 -9.87
C LEU A 659 17.83 20.33 -8.37
N VAL A 660 18.19 19.32 -7.58
CA VAL A 660 18.12 19.36 -6.12
C VAL A 660 19.51 19.60 -5.55
N PRO A 661 19.74 20.62 -4.71
CA PRO A 661 21.03 20.80 -4.04
C PRO A 661 21.49 19.54 -3.31
N LEU A 662 22.73 19.11 -3.55
CA LEU A 662 23.27 17.85 -3.02
C LEU A 662 23.17 17.77 -1.48
N LYS A 663 23.30 18.91 -0.79
CA LYS A 663 23.13 19.04 0.67
C LYS A 663 21.77 18.56 1.21
N TYR A 664 20.72 18.52 0.38
CA TYR A 664 19.39 18.03 0.73
C TYR A 664 19.20 16.54 0.39
N ALA A 665 20.07 15.98 -0.46
CA ALA A 665 20.02 14.61 -0.96
C ALA A 665 21.15 13.72 -0.40
N LEU A 666 21.89 14.18 0.62
CA LEU A 666 23.04 13.46 1.21
C LEU A 666 22.70 12.05 1.68
N ASP A 667 21.48 11.85 2.18
CA ASP A 667 21.00 10.59 2.74
C ASP A 667 20.41 9.64 1.68
N TRP A 668 20.26 10.10 0.44
CA TRP A 668 19.79 9.27 -0.68
C TRP A 668 20.90 8.32 -1.14
N PRO A 669 20.54 7.17 -1.74
CA PRO A 669 21.53 6.34 -2.43
C PRO A 669 22.17 7.14 -3.58
N VAL A 670 23.48 6.95 -3.77
CA VAL A 670 24.14 7.46 -4.98
C VAL A 670 23.83 6.52 -6.16
N ALA A 671 23.59 7.08 -7.34
CA ALA A 671 23.49 6.34 -8.60
C ALA A 671 24.70 6.64 -9.48
N ALA A 672 25.45 5.62 -9.88
CA ALA A 672 26.66 5.75 -10.69
C ALA A 672 27.00 4.41 -11.38
N SER A 673 27.99 4.40 -12.27
CA SER A 673 28.45 3.16 -12.92
C SER A 673 29.04 2.16 -11.91
N TYR A 674 29.11 0.89 -12.30
CA TYR A 674 29.76 -0.14 -11.48
C TYR A 674 31.22 0.22 -11.19
N ASN A 675 31.98 0.68 -12.20
CA ASN A 675 33.40 1.04 -12.01
C ASN A 675 33.59 2.17 -10.98
N GLU A 676 32.73 3.19 -11.00
CA GLU A 676 32.75 4.29 -10.02
C GLU A 676 32.48 3.79 -8.59
N LEU A 677 31.43 2.99 -8.43
CA LEU A 677 31.01 2.48 -7.12
C LEU A 677 31.93 1.38 -6.58
N ALA A 678 32.58 0.61 -7.45
CA ALA A 678 33.58 -0.38 -7.05
C ALA A 678 34.80 0.31 -6.41
N GLY A 679 35.25 1.43 -6.98
CA GLY A 679 36.31 2.26 -6.39
C GLY A 679 35.93 2.82 -5.01
N CYS A 680 34.70 3.34 -4.89
CA CYS A 680 34.17 3.83 -3.61
C CYS A 680 34.05 2.70 -2.57
N ALA A 681 33.50 1.54 -2.95
CA ALA A 681 33.35 0.40 -2.06
C ALA A 681 34.70 -0.11 -1.53
N ALA A 682 35.72 -0.17 -2.39
CA ALA A 682 37.08 -0.53 -2.01
C ALA A 682 37.69 0.48 -1.02
N TRP A 683 37.53 1.79 -1.29
CA TRP A 683 37.99 2.85 -0.38
C TRP A 683 37.31 2.78 1.00
N MET A 684 36.02 2.45 1.04
CA MET A 684 35.24 2.24 2.25
C MET A 684 35.54 0.90 2.96
N GLY A 685 36.49 0.10 2.46
CA GLY A 685 36.96 -1.13 3.09
C GLY A 685 36.10 -2.37 2.84
N GLY A 686 35.41 -2.44 1.70
CA GLY A 686 34.65 -3.62 1.27
C GLY A 686 34.66 -3.81 -0.24
N ARG A 687 33.71 -4.59 -0.76
CA ARG A 687 33.49 -4.84 -2.18
C ARG A 687 32.00 -4.86 -2.51
N ILE A 688 31.66 -4.77 -3.79
CA ILE A 688 30.29 -4.97 -4.26
C ILE A 688 29.94 -6.48 -4.21
N PRO A 689 28.76 -6.88 -3.70
CA PRO A 689 28.38 -8.29 -3.59
C PRO A 689 28.30 -8.99 -4.95
N THR A 690 28.48 -10.30 -4.99
CA THR A 690 28.07 -11.11 -6.16
C THR A 690 26.53 -11.16 -6.22
N MET A 691 25.98 -11.60 -7.36
CA MET A 691 24.54 -11.82 -7.50
C MET A 691 24.00 -12.78 -6.43
N GLU A 692 24.74 -13.86 -6.16
CA GLU A 692 24.41 -14.86 -5.15
C GLU A 692 24.39 -14.27 -3.74
N GLU A 693 25.39 -13.45 -3.40
CA GLU A 693 25.47 -12.75 -2.12
C GLU A 693 24.33 -11.74 -1.96
N ALA A 694 24.02 -10.96 -2.99
CA ALA A 694 22.89 -10.03 -2.97
C ALA A 694 21.55 -10.76 -2.78
N LYS A 695 21.31 -11.87 -3.47
CA LYS A 695 20.12 -12.71 -3.25
C LYS A 695 20.11 -13.35 -1.85
N SER A 696 21.27 -13.70 -1.29
CA SER A 696 21.43 -14.19 0.08
C SER A 696 21.09 -13.11 1.12
N ILE A 697 21.51 -11.86 0.90
CA ILE A 697 21.09 -10.68 1.68
C ILE A 697 19.57 -10.54 1.66
N TYR A 698 18.94 -10.61 0.48
CA TYR A 698 17.49 -10.47 0.34
C TYR A 698 16.74 -11.57 1.09
N HIS A 699 17.15 -12.82 0.91
CA HIS A 699 16.57 -13.96 1.62
C HIS A 699 16.70 -13.83 3.14
N PHE A 700 17.88 -13.40 3.61
CA PHE A 700 18.14 -13.22 5.04
C PHE A 700 17.34 -12.07 5.65
N ALA A 701 17.23 -10.94 4.95
CA ALA A 701 16.45 -9.78 5.39
C ALA A 701 14.95 -10.13 5.52
N GLU A 702 14.40 -10.87 4.55
CA GLU A 702 13.01 -11.31 4.59
C GLU A 702 12.74 -12.26 5.76
N LYS A 703 13.60 -13.26 5.96
CA LYS A 703 13.51 -14.16 7.13
C LYS A 703 13.57 -13.42 8.46
N GLN A 704 14.40 -12.38 8.56
CA GLN A 704 14.45 -11.56 9.77
C GLN A 704 13.16 -10.78 10.00
N LYS A 705 12.54 -10.23 8.94
CA LYS A 705 11.23 -9.58 9.04
C LYS A 705 10.15 -10.56 9.51
N GLU A 706 10.08 -11.74 8.89
CA GLU A 706 9.14 -12.80 9.27
C GLU A 706 9.36 -13.24 10.73
N ALA A 707 10.61 -13.50 11.12
CA ALA A 707 10.96 -13.87 12.49
C ALA A 707 10.65 -12.75 13.49
N ALA A 708 10.85 -11.49 13.14
CA ALA A 708 10.47 -10.35 13.98
C ALA A 708 8.95 -10.24 14.12
N MET A 709 8.17 -10.48 13.06
CA MET A 709 6.71 -10.55 13.12
C MET A 709 6.23 -11.71 13.98
N HIS A 710 6.80 -12.90 13.80
CA HIS A 710 6.49 -14.10 14.59
C HIS A 710 6.94 -13.98 16.04
N SER A 711 8.10 -13.39 16.33
CA SER A 711 8.58 -13.12 17.70
C SER A 711 7.78 -12.02 18.37
N LYS A 712 7.36 -10.98 17.65
CA LYS A 712 6.36 -10.02 18.14
C LYS A 712 5.03 -10.73 18.43
N LEU A 713 4.65 -11.77 17.67
CA LEU A 713 3.48 -12.61 17.95
C LEU A 713 3.69 -13.58 19.14
N SER A 714 4.89 -14.17 19.30
CA SER A 714 5.20 -15.17 20.33
C SER A 714 5.54 -14.53 21.68
N ASN A 715 6.17 -13.36 21.70
CA ASN A 715 6.38 -12.55 22.90
C ASN A 715 5.07 -11.88 23.36
N ARG A 716 4.01 -11.94 22.54
CA ARG A 716 2.62 -11.70 22.93
C ARG A 716 1.93 -12.94 23.51
N VAL A 717 2.68 -14.03 23.74
CA VAL A 717 2.30 -15.13 24.63
C VAL A 717 3.14 -15.02 25.91
N PRO A 718 2.75 -14.24 26.93
CA PRO A 718 3.37 -14.35 28.23
C PRO A 718 2.91 -15.66 28.89
N ALA A 719 3.88 -16.52 29.18
CA ALA A 719 3.99 -17.18 30.47
C ALA A 719 2.73 -17.88 31.02
N VAL A 720 2.38 -19.05 30.47
CA VAL A 720 1.81 -20.14 31.28
C VAL A 720 2.38 -21.45 30.77
N ASN A 721 3.63 -21.74 31.10
CA ASN A 721 4.16 -23.12 31.19
C ASN A 721 5.52 -23.17 31.91
N GLY A 722 5.75 -22.24 32.84
CA GLY A 722 6.84 -22.35 33.81
C GLY A 722 6.37 -23.12 35.04
N HIS A 723 5.98 -24.39 34.88
CA HIS A 723 5.96 -25.46 35.89
C HIS A 723 5.05 -26.60 35.41
N LEU A 724 5.60 -27.58 34.69
CA LEU A 724 5.11 -28.95 34.77
C LEU A 724 6.31 -29.88 34.66
N VAL A 725 6.64 -30.47 35.80
CA VAL A 725 7.58 -31.58 35.93
C VAL A 725 7.04 -32.73 35.09
N ASN A 726 7.92 -33.30 34.28
CA ASN A 726 7.72 -34.48 33.49
C ASN A 726 7.24 -35.65 34.37
N ASN A 727 6.05 -36.18 34.11
CA ASN A 727 5.65 -37.52 34.56
C ASN A 727 4.81 -38.19 33.47
N GLY A 728 5.53 -38.77 32.51
CA GLY A 728 5.20 -40.01 31.81
C GLY A 728 3.83 -40.11 31.18
N VAL A 729 3.75 -39.79 29.88
CA VAL A 729 3.00 -40.59 28.89
C VAL A 729 3.76 -40.50 27.56
N GLU A 730 4.10 -41.66 26.99
CA GLU A 730 4.74 -41.78 25.68
C GLU A 730 3.78 -41.32 24.57
N GLU A 731 4.27 -40.50 23.64
CA GLU A 731 3.55 -40.14 22.42
C GLU A 731 3.56 -41.33 21.43
N THR A 732 2.39 -41.90 21.15
CA THR A 732 2.19 -42.77 20.00
C THR A 732 1.84 -41.90 18.77
N PRO A 733 2.46 -42.09 17.60
CA PRO A 733 2.17 -41.27 16.42
C PRO A 733 0.79 -41.62 15.83
N PRO A 734 -0.04 -40.64 15.37
CA PRO A 734 -1.29 -40.96 14.72
C PRO A 734 -1.09 -41.42 13.27
N ASP A 735 -1.83 -42.49 12.95
CA ASP A 735 -1.94 -43.19 11.68
C ASP A 735 -2.39 -42.31 10.50
N SER A 736 -1.80 -42.60 9.35
CA SER A 736 -2.05 -41.97 8.06
C SER A 736 -3.29 -42.53 7.37
N THR A 737 -4.49 -41.94 7.52
CA THR A 737 -5.57 -42.05 6.52
C THR A 737 -6.67 -41.00 6.73
N ALA A 738 -6.51 -39.81 6.16
CA ALA A 738 -7.64 -38.94 5.79
C ALA A 738 -7.20 -38.03 4.62
N LYS A 739 -7.83 -38.20 3.45
CA LYS A 739 -7.58 -37.40 2.24
C LYS A 739 -8.30 -36.04 2.35
N PRO A 740 -7.63 -34.90 2.11
CA PRO A 740 -8.28 -33.60 1.93
C PRO A 740 -8.74 -33.40 0.48
N ALA A 741 -9.78 -32.58 0.34
CA ALA A 741 -10.27 -32.06 -0.94
C ALA A 741 -9.23 -31.14 -1.60
N VAL A 742 -9.24 -31.16 -2.93
CA VAL A 742 -8.24 -30.59 -3.83
C VAL A 742 -8.27 -29.06 -3.79
N ASN A 743 -7.27 -28.46 -3.14
CA ASN A 743 -6.66 -27.19 -3.51
C ASN A 743 -5.14 -27.41 -3.55
N GLY A 744 -4.53 -27.10 -4.68
CA GLY A 744 -3.24 -27.62 -5.11
C GLY A 744 -2.02 -27.14 -4.30
N SER A 745 -1.08 -28.07 -4.14
CA SER A 745 0.32 -27.98 -3.70
C SER A 745 0.61 -27.68 -2.23
N GLY A 746 0.44 -28.72 -1.41
CA GLY A 746 1.34 -28.98 -0.29
C GLY A 746 2.65 -29.60 -0.82
N GLY A 747 3.71 -28.82 -0.77
CA GLY A 747 5.12 -29.20 -0.94
C GLY A 747 5.95 -28.28 -0.04
N SER A 748 7.13 -28.70 0.40
CA SER A 748 8.08 -27.95 1.25
C SER A 748 7.93 -26.43 1.18
N HIS A 749 7.90 -25.68 2.31
CA HIS A 749 7.92 -24.20 2.38
C HIS A 749 8.60 -23.52 1.16
N GLU A 750 7.87 -23.36 0.06
CA GLU A 750 8.37 -22.76 -1.17
C GLU A 750 8.07 -21.28 -1.04
N THR A 751 9.13 -20.49 -0.93
CA THR A 751 9.04 -19.03 -0.89
C THR A 751 8.34 -18.55 -2.16
N SER A 752 7.22 -17.82 -2.00
CA SER A 752 6.50 -17.13 -3.09
C SER A 752 7.46 -16.40 -4.04
N LEU A 753 7.24 -16.52 -5.35
CA LEU A 753 8.03 -15.85 -6.40
C LEU A 753 8.04 -14.33 -6.26
N TYR A 754 6.96 -13.74 -5.74
CA TYR A 754 6.81 -12.30 -5.54
C TYR A 754 6.83 -11.94 -4.05
N ILE A 755 7.38 -10.76 -3.74
CA ILE A 755 7.51 -10.24 -2.37
C ILE A 755 6.55 -9.08 -2.08
N ASP A 756 6.17 -8.89 -0.83
CA ASP A 756 5.50 -7.65 -0.42
C ASP A 756 6.47 -6.48 -0.57
N LEU A 757 6.05 -5.43 -1.29
CA LEU A 757 6.83 -4.22 -1.55
C LEU A 757 6.43 -3.07 -0.61
N ASP A 758 5.71 -3.35 0.47
CA ASP A 758 5.40 -2.36 1.50
C ASP A 758 6.68 -1.69 2.03
N GLY A 759 6.66 -0.35 2.04
CA GLY A 759 7.80 0.48 2.41
C GLY A 759 8.99 0.47 1.42
N ALA A 760 8.87 -0.18 0.25
CA ALA A 760 9.83 -0.06 -0.85
C ALA A 760 9.47 1.13 -1.75
N ASN A 761 10.48 1.88 -2.19
CA ASN A 761 10.29 3.01 -3.10
C ASN A 761 10.40 2.54 -4.55
N VAL A 762 9.26 2.15 -5.14
CA VAL A 762 9.12 1.59 -6.49
C VAL A 762 7.81 2.08 -7.13
N GLY A 763 7.60 1.86 -8.42
CA GLY A 763 6.30 2.08 -9.09
C GLY A 763 5.80 3.53 -9.06
N PHE A 764 6.71 4.52 -9.14
CA PHE A 764 6.40 5.95 -9.16
C PHE A 764 5.74 6.49 -7.88
N GLN A 765 5.88 5.78 -6.75
CA GLN A 765 5.30 6.22 -5.48
C GLN A 765 5.75 7.61 -5.05
N THR A 766 7.03 7.93 -5.24
CA THR A 766 7.60 9.22 -4.83
C THR A 766 8.27 10.00 -5.95
N TRP A 767 8.42 9.41 -7.16
CA TRP A 767 9.09 10.03 -8.31
C TRP A 767 10.56 10.45 -8.10
N HIS A 768 11.19 10.06 -6.99
CA HIS A 768 12.60 10.34 -6.72
C HIS A 768 13.21 9.33 -5.72
N PRO A 769 14.54 9.22 -5.61
CA PRO A 769 15.17 8.40 -4.57
C PRO A 769 14.80 8.86 -3.15
N GLN A 770 14.75 7.92 -2.21
CA GLN A 770 14.40 8.17 -0.80
C GLN A 770 15.62 7.96 0.11
N PRO A 771 15.68 8.66 1.26
CA PRO A 771 16.73 8.46 2.26
C PRO A 771 16.85 7.01 2.74
N VAL A 772 18.07 6.49 2.86
CA VAL A 772 18.34 5.10 3.31
C VAL A 772 19.00 5.01 4.69
N THR A 773 19.27 6.16 5.33
CA THR A 773 20.07 6.24 6.56
C THR A 773 19.29 6.00 7.84
N ALA A 774 17.96 5.96 7.79
CA ALA A 774 17.10 5.76 8.97
C ALA A 774 17.04 4.31 9.49
N ARG A 775 17.48 3.33 8.67
CA ARG A 775 17.47 1.90 9.00
C ARG A 775 18.85 1.25 8.83
N GLY A 776 19.92 2.00 9.08
CA GLY A 776 21.31 1.55 8.93
C GLY A 776 21.75 0.40 9.87
N ASP A 777 20.92 0.02 10.83
CA ASP A 777 21.11 -1.14 11.72
C ASP A 777 20.39 -2.40 11.24
N THR A 778 19.47 -2.28 10.27
CA THR A 778 18.64 -3.37 9.76
C THR A 778 18.91 -3.59 8.28
N LEU A 779 19.23 -4.83 7.91
CA LEU A 779 19.61 -5.16 6.53
C LEU A 779 18.45 -4.88 5.55
N ALA A 780 18.67 -3.97 4.61
CA ALA A 780 17.73 -3.69 3.54
C ALA A 780 17.67 -4.88 2.56
N GLY A 781 16.47 -5.42 2.37
CA GLY A 781 16.20 -6.51 1.42
C GLY A 781 16.00 -6.04 -0.02
N GLN A 782 15.38 -6.90 -0.84
CA GLN A 782 15.05 -6.61 -2.24
C GLN A 782 14.19 -5.34 -2.35
N ALA A 783 14.50 -4.49 -3.35
CA ALA A 783 13.90 -3.16 -3.55
C ALA A 783 14.09 -2.17 -2.36
N GLY A 784 14.90 -2.52 -1.36
CA GLY A 784 15.15 -1.72 -0.16
C GLY A 784 16.25 -0.67 -0.30
N MET A 785 16.79 -0.44 -1.49
CA MET A 785 17.95 0.43 -1.74
C MET A 785 17.60 1.92 -1.86
N GLY A 786 16.38 2.32 -1.50
CA GLY A 786 15.94 3.72 -1.56
C GLY A 786 15.48 4.17 -2.95
N GLY A 787 15.19 3.24 -3.86
CA GLY A 787 14.74 3.54 -5.22
C GLY A 787 15.86 3.57 -6.26
N VAL A 788 16.92 2.80 -6.08
CA VAL A 788 17.92 2.49 -7.11
C VAL A 788 18.13 0.98 -7.21
N TRP A 789 18.51 0.50 -8.39
CA TRP A 789 18.99 -0.86 -8.58
C TRP A 789 20.25 -1.12 -7.74
N GLU A 790 20.51 -2.38 -7.41
CA GLU A 790 21.71 -2.81 -6.70
C GLU A 790 22.69 -3.47 -7.66
N TRP A 791 23.84 -2.83 -7.86
CA TRP A 791 24.96 -3.42 -8.59
C TRP A 791 25.45 -4.70 -7.92
N THR A 792 25.80 -5.68 -8.75
CA THR A 792 26.54 -6.86 -8.33
C THR A 792 27.88 -6.94 -9.08
N SER A 793 28.84 -7.65 -8.50
CA SER A 793 30.13 -7.96 -9.15
C SER A 793 30.04 -9.11 -10.16
N SER A 794 28.87 -9.75 -10.30
CA SER A 794 28.68 -10.84 -11.23
C SER A 794 28.45 -10.32 -12.65
N PRO A 795 29.28 -10.72 -13.64
CA PRO A 795 28.97 -10.47 -15.03
C PRO A 795 27.74 -11.27 -15.46
N LEU A 796 26.98 -10.78 -16.44
CA LEU A 796 25.92 -11.53 -17.09
C LEU A 796 26.56 -12.61 -17.96
N THR A 797 26.34 -13.87 -17.62
CA THR A 797 26.96 -15.02 -18.31
C THR A 797 25.94 -16.12 -18.54
N ARG A 798 26.16 -16.91 -19.61
CA ARG A 798 25.36 -18.10 -19.87
C ARG A 798 25.50 -19.10 -18.72
N HIS A 799 24.39 -19.45 -18.07
CA HIS A 799 24.33 -20.49 -17.03
C HIS A 799 23.86 -21.84 -17.59
N ALA A 800 24.07 -22.90 -16.80
CA ALA A 800 23.65 -24.25 -17.16
C ALA A 800 22.13 -24.32 -17.36
N GLY A 801 21.70 -24.91 -18.48
CA GLY A 801 20.29 -25.02 -18.85
C GLY A 801 19.68 -23.78 -19.50
N PHE A 802 20.44 -22.68 -19.67
CA PHE A 802 19.95 -21.50 -20.39
C PHE A 802 19.63 -21.84 -21.86
N GLU A 803 18.42 -21.48 -22.27
CA GLU A 803 17.93 -21.51 -23.64
C GLU A 803 17.31 -20.14 -24.00
N PRO A 804 17.68 -19.54 -25.15
CA PRO A 804 17.08 -18.28 -25.58
C PRO A 804 15.56 -18.40 -25.77
N MET A 805 14.82 -17.35 -25.42
CA MET A 805 13.36 -17.34 -25.62
C MET A 805 13.00 -17.40 -27.10
N SER A 806 12.03 -18.24 -27.45
CA SER A 806 11.57 -18.41 -28.83
C SER A 806 11.05 -17.11 -29.49
N LEU A 807 10.30 -16.31 -28.73
CA LEU A 807 9.70 -15.04 -29.20
C LEU A 807 10.74 -13.93 -29.42
N TYR A 808 11.79 -13.90 -28.60
CA TYR A 808 12.82 -12.89 -28.63
C TYR A 808 14.23 -13.46 -28.32
N PRO A 809 14.84 -14.22 -29.25
CA PRO A 809 16.07 -14.97 -28.98
C PRO A 809 17.30 -14.11 -28.63
N ALA A 810 17.34 -12.88 -29.13
CA ALA A 810 18.42 -11.93 -28.92
C ALA A 810 18.27 -11.08 -27.65
N TYR A 811 17.23 -11.32 -26.83
CA TYR A 811 16.96 -10.50 -25.63
C TYR A 811 18.09 -10.59 -24.59
N THR A 812 18.57 -11.78 -24.26
CA THR A 812 19.69 -11.96 -23.33
C THR A 812 20.97 -12.37 -24.04
N SER A 813 20.87 -13.26 -25.03
CA SER A 813 22.04 -13.99 -25.56
C SER A 813 23.13 -13.10 -26.15
N ASP A 814 22.76 -11.96 -26.75
CA ASP A 814 23.69 -10.97 -27.30
C ASP A 814 24.57 -10.31 -26.22
N PHE A 815 24.13 -10.30 -24.96
CA PHE A 815 24.78 -9.60 -23.85
C PHE A 815 25.70 -10.50 -23.01
N PHE A 816 25.94 -11.75 -23.42
CA PHE A 816 26.97 -12.63 -22.83
C PHE A 816 28.37 -12.29 -23.34
N ASP A 817 28.73 -11.02 -23.28
CA ASP A 817 29.95 -10.44 -23.86
C ASP A 817 31.05 -10.14 -22.83
N GLY A 818 30.77 -10.36 -21.55
CA GLY A 818 31.69 -10.07 -20.44
C GLY A 818 31.80 -8.59 -20.06
N LYS A 819 30.98 -7.71 -20.64
CA LYS A 819 30.95 -6.26 -20.36
C LYS A 819 29.81 -5.85 -19.44
N HIS A 820 28.76 -6.66 -19.40
CA HIS A 820 27.55 -6.40 -18.64
C HIS A 820 27.61 -7.02 -17.26
N ASN A 821 27.31 -6.23 -16.23
CA ASN A 821 27.17 -6.71 -14.86
C ASN A 821 25.69 -6.77 -14.48
N VAL A 822 25.34 -7.77 -13.67
CA VAL A 822 23.99 -7.95 -13.15
C VAL A 822 23.66 -6.85 -12.14
N VAL A 823 22.43 -6.31 -12.23
CA VAL A 823 21.81 -5.44 -11.23
C VAL A 823 20.47 -6.02 -10.78
N LEU A 824 20.14 -5.84 -9.49
CA LEU A 824 18.98 -6.46 -8.85
C LEU A 824 18.10 -5.46 -8.09
N GLY A 825 16.89 -5.88 -7.74
CA GLY A 825 15.95 -5.07 -6.96
C GLY A 825 15.03 -4.26 -7.87
N GLY A 826 15.30 -2.98 -8.04
CA GLY A 826 14.47 -2.05 -8.80
C GLY A 826 14.74 -0.61 -8.38
N SER A 827 14.39 0.35 -9.23
CA SER A 827 14.42 1.78 -8.93
C SER A 827 13.05 2.30 -8.50
N TRP A 828 12.99 3.59 -8.13
CA TRP A 828 11.73 4.28 -7.83
C TRP A 828 10.75 4.31 -9.01
N ALA A 829 11.22 4.12 -10.24
CA ALA A 829 10.40 4.05 -11.45
C ALA A 829 10.08 2.62 -11.89
N THR A 830 10.76 1.61 -11.33
CA THR A 830 10.54 0.23 -11.75
C THR A 830 9.16 -0.25 -11.30
N HIS A 831 8.40 -0.85 -12.21
CA HIS A 831 7.06 -1.37 -11.91
C HIS A 831 7.12 -2.49 -10.85
N PRO A 832 6.15 -2.56 -9.91
CA PRO A 832 6.12 -3.57 -8.83
C PRO A 832 6.26 -5.02 -9.32
N ARG A 833 5.67 -5.37 -10.48
CA ARG A 833 5.82 -6.70 -11.09
C ARG A 833 7.27 -7.09 -11.38
N ILE A 834 8.11 -6.14 -11.77
CA ILE A 834 9.54 -6.39 -12.00
C ILE A 834 10.27 -6.33 -10.65
N ALA A 835 10.06 -5.26 -9.88
CA ALA A 835 10.81 -5.04 -8.66
C ALA A 835 10.58 -6.09 -7.57
N GLY A 836 9.37 -6.65 -7.53
CA GLY A 836 8.95 -7.66 -6.56
C GLY A 836 9.24 -9.10 -6.96
N ARG A 837 9.62 -9.37 -8.23
CA ARG A 837 9.91 -10.74 -8.69
C ARG A 837 11.29 -11.19 -8.20
N ARG A 838 11.35 -12.29 -7.45
CA ARG A 838 12.60 -12.83 -6.90
C ARG A 838 13.56 -13.34 -7.97
N SER A 839 13.07 -13.81 -9.10
CA SER A 839 13.89 -14.35 -10.19
C SER A 839 14.46 -13.28 -11.12
N PHE A 840 13.90 -12.06 -11.13
CA PHE A 840 14.26 -11.04 -12.12
C PHE A 840 15.74 -10.64 -12.04
N VAL A 841 16.35 -10.48 -13.21
CA VAL A 841 17.75 -10.12 -13.43
C VAL A 841 17.78 -8.99 -14.47
N ASN A 842 18.34 -7.86 -14.08
CA ASN A 842 18.63 -6.75 -15.00
C ASN A 842 20.15 -6.63 -15.17
N TRP A 843 20.61 -5.88 -16.17
CA TRP A 843 22.04 -5.70 -16.43
C TRP A 843 22.34 -4.39 -17.15
N TYR A 844 23.57 -3.91 -16.96
CA TYR A 844 24.12 -2.75 -17.67
C TYR A 844 25.62 -2.96 -17.90
N GLN A 845 26.18 -2.31 -18.92
CA GLN A 845 27.64 -2.28 -19.10
C GLN A 845 28.30 -1.67 -17.85
N ARG A 846 29.39 -2.27 -17.39
CA ARG A 846 30.11 -1.92 -16.13
C ARG A 846 30.50 -0.44 -15.98
N ASN A 847 30.70 0.25 -17.08
CA ASN A 847 31.12 1.66 -17.16
C ASN A 847 29.96 2.58 -17.59
N TYR A 848 28.74 2.08 -17.77
CA TYR A 848 27.59 2.88 -18.17
C TYR A 848 27.19 3.84 -17.05
N PRO A 849 27.38 5.16 -17.21
CA PRO A 849 27.28 6.11 -16.09
C PRO A 849 25.84 6.53 -15.77
N TYR A 850 24.90 6.25 -16.68
CA TYR A 850 23.51 6.71 -16.57
C TYR A 850 22.58 5.70 -15.91
N ALA A 851 23.07 4.51 -15.53
CA ALA A 851 22.26 3.52 -14.83
C ALA A 851 21.78 4.08 -13.49
N TRP A 852 20.49 3.89 -13.19
CA TRP A 852 19.92 4.20 -11.87
C TRP A 852 20.23 3.07 -10.87
N ALA A 853 21.52 2.80 -10.71
CA ALA A 853 22.03 1.71 -9.90
C ALA A 853 23.02 2.27 -8.86
N GLY A 854 22.78 1.92 -7.60
CA GLY A 854 23.69 2.11 -6.48
C GLY A 854 24.37 0.80 -6.11
N ALA A 855 25.12 0.79 -5.01
CA ALA A 855 25.77 -0.39 -4.51
C ALA A 855 25.71 -0.43 -2.98
N ARG A 856 25.90 -1.62 -2.40
CA ARG A 856 26.23 -1.79 -0.98
C ARG A 856 27.59 -2.47 -0.84
N LEU A 857 28.11 -2.46 0.39
CA LEU A 857 29.35 -3.13 0.71
C LEU A 857 29.10 -4.51 1.31
N VAL A 858 29.91 -5.47 0.87
CA VAL A 858 30.16 -6.72 1.57
C VAL A 858 31.64 -6.92 1.86
N ARG A 859 31.96 -7.82 2.78
CA ARG A 859 33.31 -8.33 3.04
C ARG A 859 33.23 -9.74 3.58
N ASP A 860 34.30 -10.51 3.37
CA ASP A 860 34.37 -11.89 3.85
C ASP A 860 34.52 -11.91 5.38
N VAL A 861 33.99 -12.95 6.03
CA VAL A 861 34.29 -13.19 7.45
C VAL A 861 35.69 -13.80 7.54
N ALA A 862 36.52 -13.26 8.44
CA ALA A 862 37.88 -13.71 8.67
C ALA A 862 37.96 -15.10 9.30
#